data_AF-A0A2V8SP07-F1
#
_entry.id   AF-A0A2V8SP07-F1
#
_cell.length_a   1.000
_cell.length_b   1.000
_cell.length_c   1.000
_cell.angle_alpha   90.00
_cell.angle_beta   90.00
_cell.angle_gamma   90.00
#
_symmetry.space_group_name_H-M   'P 1'
#
loop_
_entity.id
_entity.type
_entity.pdbx_description
1 polymer ?
#
loop_
_entity_poly.entity_id
_entity_poly.type
_entity_poly.pdbx_seq_one_letter_code
_entity_poly.pdbx_strand_id
1 'polypeptide(L)'
;MRYLLFTSILLSLFVFSADAQKKRPIKRKPPATVFTVKGDIDFKTEARPAPKAVSETSYTPVVENYVSAYVINADGTGSEQIEIQKRCSSDICVRANGVIRQIYNADLLKMKVLDASIVKADGTKTSVPASSITDRPTDQAEAAPGFSSMREMRVSFDGMKSGDATYLKVQTEIFRPSFDGKFDGLETFPVIYDWKSIRIDITAPTDLPLYIDASGLEGGKLAGEGNLSKWRYTKVGVSKIDREPAMDNIMAISPRIALTTSRDADALGSVFWEAIKKKAVVTPEIQTLADEITKDSPTPAQRASAIYDWVNKNIRYLSVILDRSGWIPHSSTEIIKNGYGDCKDYTTIIHTLLKAKGIDSIPVLIRADAGNWFPTVPTAHYFNHVILYIPSIDTFADATLPNTRLGLIPQALVGKTGLMSGEKTGIIHLPKDNPADNQILSDITLDFSSDGSVKGRSKNTYVGRSEIFFRPVFASVKGLPDTSYFVSRLLSYYGLQGDGEIIKIGDQSKLGDPFTVEYTMQLQNFTTFWPKGRLEIPPGMNMTSFAEVEVLTETETRNTSLTVGAMKFGESFEINVPTTVKITTPPPNVDFTNAVGSLSVSAELKNGSLRYRRELVFKKDIVEPAEYPLLKELVKKATALSTFSVEYTGDASLVGTTTSVVRSGVGSSPSKPPTRATSSEWSLPKKLTALDVQRMEKSLSAKPDDVDTRIKLIWHYSSTYDARNAVRLQDASVRHRIWLIEHHPEIEETRLLGFSRQDFSPASIDALKKAWMAKVAQSGTSEIRMNAIDALKSYAPDAARSLADEGVKLSPGEYKYLLTVVELNTGDASKTATKEQADEAARKVLDYGMRALVLLKKERSDDRDWYRFELLKNLSRAAIRLEDLDRASSFAQELVLDFGQASYTRTYDQAAHVGNTTLGLVELRRNNIAKAKDHLLASIRAPLRMGYNNLGKIDMSLAKAMFEKGEKNVVLEYLKLCQTLPNFKIYPESYADDVYALKLWIGQIEKGTTPNFDFGAAESHVPLSSGPNIKSSVKSHE
;
A
#
# COMPACT_ATOMS: atom_id res chain seq x y z
N MET A 1 6.11 -0.41 -17.91
CA MET A 1 5.98 -1.49 -16.91
C MET A 1 7.33 -2.13 -16.58
N ARG A 2 8.31 -2.16 -17.50
CA ARG A 2 9.71 -2.61 -17.24
C ARG A 2 10.49 -1.84 -16.16
N TYR A 3 10.16 -0.56 -15.91
CA TYR A 3 10.82 0.28 -14.90
C TYR A 3 10.21 0.21 -13.48
N LEU A 4 8.96 -0.26 -13.32
CA LEU A 4 8.14 0.01 -12.12
C LEU A 4 8.26 -1.00 -10.99
N LEU A 5 8.75 -2.22 -11.24
CA LEU A 5 8.99 -3.19 -10.16
C LEU A 5 10.33 -2.95 -9.46
N PHE A 6 11.34 -2.48 -10.21
CA PHE A 6 12.73 -2.47 -9.74
C PHE A 6 13.27 -1.08 -9.39
N THR A 7 12.75 0.01 -9.97
CA THR A 7 12.95 1.34 -9.37
C THR A 7 12.44 1.33 -7.93
N SER A 8 11.39 0.58 -7.61
CA SER A 8 10.93 0.36 -6.24
C SER A 8 11.87 -0.48 -5.39
N ILE A 9 12.62 -1.45 -5.95
CA ILE A 9 13.59 -2.30 -5.23
C ILE A 9 14.85 -1.50 -4.86
N LEU A 10 15.42 -0.77 -5.82
CA LEU A 10 16.61 0.05 -5.60
C LEU A 10 16.30 1.40 -4.92
N LEU A 11 15.19 2.10 -5.25
CA LEU A 11 14.81 3.30 -4.46
C LEU A 11 14.38 2.93 -3.04
N SER A 12 13.73 1.80 -2.76
CA SER A 12 13.38 1.49 -1.36
C SER A 12 14.60 1.07 -0.53
N LEU A 13 15.65 0.54 -1.16
CA LEU A 13 16.95 0.32 -0.52
C LEU A 13 17.74 1.62 -0.31
N PHE A 14 17.42 2.72 -1.02
CA PHE A 14 18.22 3.96 -0.98
C PHE A 14 17.51 5.28 -0.59
N VAL A 15 16.22 5.50 -0.88
CA VAL A 15 15.45 6.71 -0.51
C VAL A 15 13.92 6.45 -0.57
N PHE A 16 13.21 6.69 0.54
CA PHE A 16 11.75 6.88 0.51
C PHE A 16 11.41 8.26 -0.09
N SER A 17 10.76 8.28 -1.25
CA SER A 17 9.99 9.43 -1.72
C SER A 17 8.78 8.91 -2.49
N ALA A 18 7.60 9.13 -1.92
CA ALA A 18 6.33 8.73 -2.48
C ALA A 18 5.92 9.70 -3.60
N ASP A 19 5.85 9.22 -4.85
CA ASP A 19 4.98 9.85 -5.85
C ASP A 19 4.37 8.79 -6.79
N ALA A 20 3.08 8.53 -6.59
CA ALA A 20 2.31 7.54 -7.35
C ALA A 20 1.75 8.19 -8.62
N GLN A 21 2.37 7.97 -9.78
CA GLN A 21 1.83 8.42 -11.06
C GLN A 21 0.64 7.57 -11.54
N LYS A 22 -0.50 8.24 -11.70
CA LYS A 22 -1.71 7.78 -12.39
C LYS A 22 -1.39 7.37 -13.85
N LYS A 23 -1.85 6.20 -14.29
CA LYS A 23 -1.95 5.87 -15.73
C LYS A 23 -3.40 5.63 -16.14
N ARG A 24 -3.86 6.42 -17.13
CA ARG A 24 -5.08 6.13 -17.90
C ARG A 24 -4.79 5.01 -18.93
N PRO A 25 -5.80 4.22 -19.32
CA PRO A 25 -5.62 3.11 -20.26
C PRO A 25 -5.45 3.63 -21.69
N ILE A 26 -4.34 3.27 -22.34
CA ILE A 26 -4.17 3.48 -23.78
C ILE A 26 -4.85 2.30 -24.50
N LYS A 27 -6.10 2.49 -24.94
CA LYS A 27 -6.73 1.64 -25.95
C LYS A 27 -6.20 2.03 -27.33
N ARG A 28 -5.14 1.39 -27.82
CA ARG A 28 -4.86 1.29 -29.27
C ARG A 28 -4.28 -0.08 -29.60
N LYS A 29 -5.08 -0.92 -30.28
CA LYS A 29 -4.57 -2.04 -31.10
C LYS A 29 -3.75 -1.43 -32.24
N PRO A 30 -2.55 -1.92 -32.56
CA PRO A 30 -1.97 -1.67 -33.87
C PRO A 30 -2.77 -2.48 -34.91
N PRO A 31 -3.15 -1.90 -36.06
CA PRO A 31 -3.61 -2.71 -37.18
C PRO A 31 -2.43 -3.51 -37.73
N ALA A 32 -2.66 -4.80 -37.99
CA ALA A 32 -1.76 -5.58 -38.82
C ALA A 32 -1.90 -5.06 -40.26
N THR A 33 -0.81 -4.59 -40.85
CA THR A 33 -0.74 -4.35 -42.29
C THR A 33 0.54 -4.97 -42.80
N VAL A 34 0.39 -6.07 -43.53
CA VAL A 34 1.44 -6.75 -44.28
C VAL A 34 1.70 -5.90 -45.52
N PHE A 35 2.95 -5.48 -45.73
CA PHE A 35 3.42 -5.00 -47.03
C PHE A 35 4.52 -5.91 -47.53
N THR A 36 4.24 -6.59 -48.63
CA THR A 36 5.22 -7.31 -49.43
C THR A 36 5.76 -6.34 -50.47
N VAL A 37 7.06 -6.08 -50.50
CA VAL A 37 7.70 -5.40 -51.64
C VAL A 37 8.89 -6.24 -52.08
N LYS A 38 8.80 -6.75 -53.32
CA LYS A 38 9.91 -7.25 -54.12
C LYS A 38 10.61 -6.03 -54.73
N GLY A 39 11.93 -5.98 -54.66
CA GLY A 39 12.74 -5.04 -55.44
C GLY A 39 14.06 -4.72 -54.75
N ASP A 40 15.17 -5.07 -55.39
CA ASP A 40 16.53 -4.68 -55.01
C ASP A 40 16.64 -3.15 -54.95
N ILE A 41 17.04 -2.60 -53.79
CA ILE A 41 17.43 -1.20 -53.66
C ILE A 41 18.69 -1.08 -52.79
N ASP A 42 19.64 -0.39 -53.39
CA ASP A 42 21.00 -0.06 -52.97
C ASP A 42 21.07 0.67 -51.61
N PHE A 43 21.89 0.18 -50.68
CA PHE A 43 22.09 0.77 -49.34
C PHE A 43 23.13 1.88 -49.39
N LYS A 44 22.73 3.05 -49.89
CA LYS A 44 23.34 4.34 -49.53
C LYS A 44 22.25 5.30 -49.08
N THR A 45 21.96 5.31 -47.78
CA THR A 45 21.24 6.42 -47.15
C THR A 45 21.91 6.79 -45.84
N GLU A 46 22.30 8.05 -45.78
CA GLU A 46 22.89 8.74 -44.64
C GLU A 46 22.11 8.46 -43.36
N ALA A 47 22.86 8.29 -42.25
CA ALA A 47 22.29 8.18 -40.92
C ALA A 47 21.26 9.30 -40.73
N ARG A 48 20.00 8.92 -40.45
CA ARG A 48 19.00 9.86 -39.94
C ARG A 48 19.69 10.65 -38.81
N PRO A 49 19.75 11.98 -38.88
CA PRO A 49 20.27 12.74 -37.75
C PRO A 49 19.46 12.30 -36.53
N ALA A 50 20.16 11.95 -35.46
CA ALA A 50 19.54 11.68 -34.18
C ALA A 50 18.49 12.79 -33.95
N PRO A 51 17.25 12.47 -33.57
CA PRO A 51 16.28 13.50 -33.26
C PRO A 51 16.97 14.46 -32.30
N LYS A 52 17.09 15.74 -32.71
CA LYS A 52 17.65 16.78 -31.86
C LYS A 52 17.04 16.59 -30.48
N ALA A 53 17.89 16.45 -29.46
CA ALA A 53 17.46 16.34 -28.08
C ALA A 53 16.34 17.36 -27.86
N VAL A 54 15.17 16.89 -27.47
CA VAL A 54 14.06 17.77 -27.11
C VAL A 54 14.56 18.59 -25.92
N SER A 55 15.06 19.79 -26.17
CA SER A 55 15.25 20.79 -25.13
C SER A 55 13.85 21.12 -24.60
N GLU A 56 13.70 21.14 -23.27
CA GLU A 56 12.48 21.52 -22.49
C GLU A 56 11.65 20.40 -21.82
N THR A 57 12.30 19.36 -21.28
CA THR A 57 11.67 18.40 -20.35
C THR A 57 11.81 18.80 -18.86
N SER A 58 12.05 20.07 -18.54
CA SER A 58 12.26 20.50 -17.15
C SER A 58 10.95 20.43 -16.34
N TYR A 59 10.88 19.51 -15.37
CA TYR A 59 9.77 19.40 -14.39
C TYR A 59 9.81 20.52 -13.34
N THR A 60 10.99 21.09 -13.08
CA THR A 60 11.22 22.05 -12.00
C THR A 60 10.88 23.48 -12.44
N PRO A 61 10.10 24.23 -11.64
CA PRO A 61 9.89 25.65 -11.89
C PRO A 61 11.12 26.48 -11.51
N VAL A 62 11.19 27.70 -12.04
CA VAL A 62 12.09 28.76 -11.55
C VAL A 62 11.35 29.52 -10.45
N VAL A 63 11.93 29.62 -9.26
CA VAL A 63 11.39 30.45 -8.17
C VAL A 63 11.89 31.88 -8.38
N GLU A 64 11.03 32.74 -8.91
CA GLU A 64 11.39 34.11 -9.27
C GLU A 64 11.50 35.02 -8.04
N ASN A 65 10.67 34.77 -7.05
CA ASN A 65 10.68 35.50 -5.79
C ASN A 65 10.18 34.59 -4.66
N TYR A 66 10.89 34.63 -3.55
CA TYR A 66 10.50 34.01 -2.29
C TYR A 66 10.71 35.01 -1.16
N VAL A 67 9.64 35.34 -0.43
CA VAL A 67 9.68 36.20 0.75
C VAL A 67 9.00 35.46 1.88
N SER A 68 9.70 35.26 2.99
CA SER A 68 9.14 34.79 4.26
C SER A 68 9.27 35.88 5.32
N ALA A 69 8.21 36.10 6.10
CA ALA A 69 8.20 37.10 7.17
C ALA A 69 7.64 36.49 8.46
N TYR A 70 8.50 36.33 9.47
CA TYR A 70 8.14 35.84 10.80
C TYR A 70 7.87 37.00 11.76
N VAL A 71 6.81 36.83 12.55
CA VAL A 71 6.55 37.58 13.78
C VAL A 71 6.43 36.58 14.92
N ILE A 72 7.36 36.62 15.86
CA ILE A 72 7.48 35.66 16.97
C ILE A 72 7.08 36.37 18.26
N ASN A 73 6.22 35.75 19.06
CA ASN A 73 5.81 36.25 20.37
C ASN A 73 6.63 35.59 21.49
N ALA A 74 6.62 36.20 22.68
CA ALA A 74 7.40 35.73 23.83
C ALA A 74 6.98 34.34 24.34
N ASP A 75 5.75 33.92 24.10
CA ASP A 75 5.19 32.62 24.50
C ASP A 75 5.41 31.50 23.46
N GLY A 76 6.14 31.79 22.38
CA GLY A 76 6.38 30.86 21.27
C GLY A 76 5.29 30.81 20.22
N THR A 77 4.18 31.54 20.41
CA THR A 77 3.19 31.77 19.34
C THR A 77 3.72 32.76 18.31
N GLY A 78 3.00 32.93 17.21
CA GLY A 78 3.41 33.90 16.21
C GLY A 78 2.68 33.77 14.89
N SER A 79 3.29 34.33 13.86
CA SER A 79 2.78 34.21 12.51
C SER A 79 3.91 34.21 11.48
N GLU A 80 3.66 33.57 10.35
CA GLU A 80 4.56 33.52 9.20
C GLU A 80 3.75 33.90 7.96
N GLN A 81 4.26 34.83 7.17
CA GLN A 81 3.69 35.15 5.86
C GLN A 81 4.68 34.75 4.77
N ILE A 82 4.28 33.84 3.90
CA ILE A 82 5.06 33.42 2.74
C ILE A 82 4.46 34.02 1.48
N GLU A 83 5.30 34.63 0.65
CA GLU A 83 4.99 35.08 -0.70
C GLU A 83 5.95 34.40 -1.69
N ILE A 84 5.40 33.68 -2.67
CA ILE A 84 6.18 32.87 -3.59
C ILE A 84 5.66 32.97 -5.02
N GLN A 85 6.58 33.15 -5.98
CA GLN A 85 6.29 33.14 -7.41
C GLN A 85 7.12 32.08 -8.13
N LYS A 86 6.46 31.13 -8.82
CA LYS A 86 7.10 30.01 -9.51
C LYS A 86 6.74 29.97 -10.99
N ARG A 87 7.68 30.24 -11.89
CA ARG A 87 7.50 30.16 -13.34
C ARG A 87 7.75 28.75 -13.86
N CYS A 88 6.84 28.27 -14.70
CA CYS A 88 6.98 27.01 -15.40
C CYS A 88 7.19 27.23 -16.89
N SER A 89 8.28 26.70 -17.45
CA SER A 89 8.60 26.81 -18.88
C SER A 89 8.26 25.54 -19.68
N SER A 90 7.54 24.58 -19.09
CA SER A 90 7.13 23.35 -19.78
C SER A 90 5.75 22.87 -19.32
N ASP A 91 5.06 22.11 -20.16
CA ASP A 91 3.78 21.48 -19.82
C ASP A 91 3.91 20.47 -18.66
N ILE A 92 5.08 19.85 -18.51
CA ILE A 92 5.35 18.92 -17.40
C ILE A 92 5.41 19.71 -16.09
N CYS A 93 6.11 20.85 -16.06
CA CYS A 93 6.14 21.73 -14.90
C CYS A 93 4.75 22.27 -14.55
N VAL A 94 3.96 22.67 -15.55
CA VAL A 94 2.58 23.12 -15.37
C VAL A 94 1.74 22.04 -14.71
N ARG A 95 1.84 20.77 -15.16
CA ARG A 95 1.10 19.67 -14.52
C ARG A 95 1.55 19.42 -13.08
N ALA A 96 2.83 19.62 -12.78
CA ALA A 96 3.40 19.42 -11.46
C ALA A 96 3.02 20.54 -10.46
N ASN A 97 2.95 21.79 -10.93
CA ASN A 97 2.75 22.98 -10.09
C ASN A 97 1.36 23.62 -10.24
N GLY A 98 0.52 23.11 -11.15
CA GLY A 98 -0.85 23.58 -11.34
C GLY A 98 -1.76 23.28 -10.15
N VAL A 99 -1.29 22.49 -9.18
CA VAL A 99 -1.95 22.31 -7.88
C VAL A 99 -0.87 22.42 -6.80
N ILE A 100 -0.97 23.45 -5.97
CA ILE A 100 -0.12 23.60 -4.78
C ILE A 100 -0.85 23.01 -3.58
N ARG A 101 -0.15 22.21 -2.78
CA ARG A 101 -0.65 21.59 -1.54
C ARG A 101 0.25 22.02 -0.39
N GLN A 102 -0.34 22.55 0.67
CA GLN A 102 0.32 22.82 1.94
C GLN A 102 -0.38 22.02 3.03
N ILE A 103 0.40 21.20 3.74
CA ILE A 103 -0.10 20.32 4.78
C ILE A 103 0.28 20.92 6.13
N TYR A 104 -0.67 21.03 7.04
CA TYR A 104 -0.46 21.63 8.35
C TYR A 104 -1.26 20.95 9.47
N ASN A 105 -0.85 21.16 10.72
CA ASN A 105 -1.55 20.67 11.90
C ASN A 105 -2.55 21.71 12.43
N ALA A 106 -3.84 21.39 12.37
CA ALA A 106 -4.89 22.30 12.79
C ALA A 106 -4.97 22.52 14.31
N ASP A 107 -4.27 21.70 15.12
CA ASP A 107 -4.19 21.89 16.59
C ASP A 107 -3.14 22.92 17.01
N LEU A 108 -2.20 23.24 16.11
CA LEU A 108 -1.07 24.14 16.36
C LEU A 108 -1.20 25.46 15.59
N LEU A 109 -1.68 25.39 14.34
CA LEU A 109 -1.68 26.54 13.46
C LEU A 109 -2.90 26.61 12.55
N LYS A 110 -3.21 27.83 12.09
CA LYS A 110 -4.22 28.12 11.06
C LYS A 110 -3.53 28.67 9.83
N MET A 111 -4.07 28.33 8.65
CA MET A 111 -3.53 28.77 7.38
C MET A 111 -4.59 29.49 6.55
N LYS A 112 -4.21 30.61 5.94
CA LYS A 112 -5.08 31.42 5.08
C LYS A 112 -4.35 31.84 3.81
N VAL A 113 -4.95 31.57 2.65
CA VAL A 113 -4.49 32.15 1.38
C VAL A 113 -4.92 33.63 1.34
N LEU A 114 -3.95 34.54 1.24
CA LEU A 114 -4.19 35.98 1.12
C LEU A 114 -4.33 36.40 -0.35
N ASP A 115 -3.53 35.80 -1.23
CA ASP A 115 -3.61 36.00 -2.69
C ASP A 115 -3.15 34.72 -3.38
N ALA A 116 -3.84 34.34 -4.45
CA ALA A 116 -3.41 33.30 -5.36
C ALA A 116 -3.78 33.74 -6.79
N SER A 117 -2.78 33.75 -7.68
CA SER A 117 -2.92 34.26 -9.03
C SER A 117 -2.04 33.51 -10.03
N ILE A 118 -2.44 33.46 -11.29
CA ILE A 118 -1.60 33.07 -12.43
C ILE A 118 -1.00 34.34 -13.02
N VAL A 119 0.33 34.42 -13.06
CA VAL A 119 1.08 35.51 -13.71
C VAL A 119 1.48 35.05 -15.11
N LYS A 120 0.99 35.74 -16.14
CA LYS A 120 1.31 35.44 -17.53
C LYS A 120 2.72 35.91 -17.90
N ALA A 121 3.20 35.49 -19.07
CA ALA A 121 4.53 35.87 -19.57
C ALA A 121 4.68 37.39 -19.77
N ASP A 122 3.59 38.10 -20.07
CA ASP A 122 3.56 39.57 -20.20
C ASP A 122 3.44 40.31 -18.85
N GLY A 123 3.41 39.58 -17.73
CA GLY A 123 3.28 40.13 -16.39
C GLY A 123 1.83 40.34 -15.92
N THR A 124 0.83 40.10 -16.77
CA THR A 124 -0.58 40.21 -16.36
C THR A 124 -0.93 39.15 -15.31
N LYS A 125 -1.66 39.55 -14.27
CA LYS A 125 -2.10 38.66 -13.19
C LYS A 125 -3.58 38.32 -13.32
N THR A 126 -3.91 37.03 -13.26
CA THR A 126 -5.28 36.53 -13.20
C THR A 126 -5.49 35.83 -11.87
N SER A 127 -6.36 36.36 -11.01
CA SER A 127 -6.65 35.75 -9.71
C SER A 127 -7.33 34.39 -9.88
N VAL A 128 -6.98 33.42 -9.05
CA VAL A 128 -7.69 32.13 -9.01
C VAL A 128 -9.01 32.30 -8.26
N PRO A 129 -10.11 31.70 -8.74
CA PRO A 129 -11.40 31.83 -8.05
C PRO A 129 -11.35 31.13 -6.69
N ALA A 130 -12.09 31.64 -5.71
CA ALA A 130 -12.14 31.07 -4.37
C ALA A 130 -12.54 29.58 -4.35
N SER A 131 -13.35 29.13 -5.33
CA SER A 131 -13.72 27.71 -5.50
C SER A 131 -12.54 26.78 -5.85
N SER A 132 -11.41 27.32 -6.29
CA SER A 132 -10.17 26.57 -6.58
C SER A 132 -9.26 26.44 -5.36
N ILE A 133 -9.62 27.08 -4.24
CA ILE A 133 -8.93 27.00 -2.95
C ILE A 133 -9.79 26.13 -2.02
N THR A 134 -9.24 25.01 -1.58
CA THR A 134 -9.93 24.10 -0.66
C THR A 134 -9.06 23.81 0.54
N ASP A 135 -9.64 23.88 1.73
CA ASP A 135 -9.02 23.45 2.97
C ASP A 135 -9.83 22.28 3.55
N ARG A 136 -9.22 21.11 3.64
CA ARG A 136 -9.88 19.88 4.11
C ARG A 136 -8.93 19.02 4.95
N PRO A 137 -9.43 18.10 5.78
CA PRO A 137 -8.58 17.10 6.40
C PRO A 137 -7.80 16.31 5.34
N THR A 138 -6.58 15.88 5.67
CA THR A 138 -5.81 14.98 4.80
C THR A 138 -6.54 13.65 4.63
N ASP A 139 -6.28 12.92 3.54
CA ASP A 139 -6.91 11.61 3.29
C ASP A 139 -6.72 10.65 4.50
N GLN A 140 -5.57 10.73 5.19
CA GLN A 140 -5.31 9.98 6.41
C GLN A 140 -6.15 10.46 7.61
N ALA A 141 -6.29 11.77 7.81
CA ALA A 141 -7.12 12.34 8.87
C ALA A 141 -8.62 12.06 8.62
N GLU A 142 -9.07 12.02 7.37
CA GLU A 142 -10.42 11.58 6.99
C GLU A 142 -10.64 10.09 7.29
N ALA A 143 -9.61 9.26 7.09
CA ALA A 143 -9.60 7.84 7.42
C ALA A 143 -9.42 7.55 8.92
N ALA A 144 -9.04 8.52 9.73
CA ALA A 144 -8.83 8.33 11.16
C ALA A 144 -9.23 9.58 11.96
N PRO A 145 -10.51 10.00 11.93
CA PRO A 145 -10.88 11.23 12.61
C PRO A 145 -10.64 11.09 14.11
N GLY A 146 -9.88 12.03 14.69
CA GLY A 146 -9.46 12.02 16.08
C GLY A 146 -8.04 11.47 16.35
N PHE A 147 -7.40 10.83 15.37
CA PHE A 147 -5.97 10.46 15.47
C PHE A 147 -5.05 11.54 14.90
N SER A 148 -5.53 12.29 13.91
CA SER A 148 -4.73 13.29 13.20
C SER A 148 -5.57 14.53 12.91
N SER A 149 -5.07 15.69 13.33
CA SER A 149 -5.64 17.00 13.02
C SER A 149 -5.02 17.62 11.76
N MET A 150 -4.41 16.79 10.92
CA MET A 150 -3.73 17.21 9.70
C MET A 150 -4.71 17.65 8.63
N ARG A 151 -4.47 18.86 8.11
CA ARG A 151 -5.25 19.47 7.03
C ARG A 151 -4.37 19.73 5.81
N GLU A 152 -5.00 19.70 4.64
CA GLU A 152 -4.41 20.02 3.35
C GLU A 152 -5.09 21.29 2.81
N MET A 153 -4.34 22.40 2.79
CA MET A 153 -4.67 23.57 1.98
C MET A 153 -4.25 23.31 0.54
N ARG A 154 -5.20 23.34 -0.38
CA ARG A 154 -4.99 23.04 -1.79
C ARG A 154 -5.44 24.21 -2.65
N VAL A 155 -4.55 24.68 -3.53
CA VAL A 155 -4.81 25.76 -4.48
C VAL A 155 -4.62 25.24 -5.90
N SER A 156 -5.67 25.29 -6.71
CA SER A 156 -5.64 24.87 -8.12
C SER A 156 -5.49 26.10 -9.02
N PHE A 157 -4.52 26.06 -9.92
CA PHE A 157 -4.21 27.12 -10.90
C PHE A 157 -4.71 26.68 -12.28
N ASP A 158 -6.03 26.50 -12.42
CA ASP A 158 -6.65 26.03 -13.65
C ASP A 158 -6.43 27.00 -14.81
N GLY A 159 -6.07 26.47 -15.99
CA GLY A 159 -5.80 27.29 -17.18
C GLY A 159 -4.38 27.86 -17.26
N MET A 160 -3.48 27.48 -16.34
CA MET A 160 -2.04 27.75 -16.43
C MET A 160 -1.44 27.08 -17.69
N LYS A 161 -0.55 27.79 -18.37
CA LYS A 161 0.17 27.32 -19.58
C LYS A 161 1.68 27.38 -19.39
N SER A 162 2.42 26.71 -20.28
CA SER A 162 3.87 26.90 -20.34
C SER A 162 4.21 28.38 -20.54
N GLY A 163 5.17 28.89 -19.78
CA GLY A 163 5.55 30.31 -19.67
C GLY A 163 4.90 31.06 -18.50
N ASP A 164 3.77 30.58 -17.98
CA ASP A 164 3.08 31.21 -16.85
C ASP A 164 3.79 30.93 -15.51
N ALA A 165 3.51 31.75 -14.50
CA ALA A 165 3.93 31.55 -13.13
C ALA A 165 2.74 31.45 -12.18
N THR A 166 2.88 30.61 -11.16
CA THR A 166 1.99 30.66 -9.98
C THR A 166 2.48 31.76 -9.06
N TYR A 167 1.57 32.58 -8.54
CA TYR A 167 1.80 33.52 -7.46
C TYR A 167 0.93 33.10 -6.28
N LEU A 168 1.53 32.95 -5.11
CA LEU A 168 0.84 32.52 -3.91
C LEU A 168 1.35 33.31 -2.70
N LYS A 169 0.42 33.87 -1.94
CA LYS A 169 0.66 34.53 -0.66
C LYS A 169 -0.17 33.88 0.43
N VAL A 170 0.48 33.33 1.44
CA VAL A 170 -0.15 32.57 2.53
C VAL A 170 0.24 33.19 3.86
N GLN A 171 -0.74 33.28 4.76
CA GLN A 171 -0.56 33.60 6.17
C GLN A 171 -0.75 32.33 6.99
N THR A 172 0.25 32.02 7.80
CA THR A 172 0.21 31.01 8.84
C THR A 172 0.15 31.72 10.20
N GLU A 173 -0.79 31.33 11.05
CA GLU A 173 -0.91 31.81 12.43
C GLU A 173 -0.65 30.61 13.36
N ILE A 174 0.40 30.70 14.17
CA ILE A 174 0.78 29.70 15.16
C ILE A 174 0.13 30.12 16.48
N PHE A 175 -1.02 29.55 16.79
CA PHE A 175 -1.76 29.90 18.01
C PHE A 175 -1.40 28.98 19.19
N ARG A 176 -0.71 27.86 18.93
CA ARG A 176 -0.12 26.99 19.95
C ARG A 176 1.25 26.51 19.47
N PRO A 177 2.33 26.73 20.23
CA PRO A 177 3.65 26.22 19.87
C PRO A 177 3.70 24.70 20.00
N SER A 178 4.66 24.08 19.31
CA SER A 178 4.96 22.64 19.44
C SER A 178 5.30 22.24 20.87
N PHE A 179 5.98 23.13 21.60
CA PHE A 179 6.30 23.00 23.02
C PHE A 179 6.05 24.34 23.73
N ASP A 180 5.49 24.29 24.93
CA ASP A 180 5.10 25.48 25.69
C ASP A 180 6.28 26.47 25.84
N GLY A 181 6.08 27.73 25.45
CA GLY A 181 7.09 28.78 25.54
C GLY A 181 8.26 28.65 24.57
N LYS A 182 8.18 27.76 23.56
CA LYS A 182 9.23 27.54 22.58
C LYS A 182 8.75 27.85 21.16
N PHE A 183 9.61 28.51 20.41
CA PHE A 183 9.49 28.69 18.96
C PHE A 183 10.61 27.94 18.24
N ASP A 184 10.28 27.30 17.11
CA ASP A 184 11.18 26.59 16.22
C ASP A 184 10.79 26.88 14.76
N GLY A 185 11.80 27.01 13.90
CA GLY A 185 11.62 27.21 12.46
C GLY A 185 12.75 26.60 11.66
N LEU A 186 12.45 26.17 10.44
CA LEU A 186 13.43 25.67 9.48
C LEU A 186 12.92 25.96 8.06
N GLU A 187 13.69 26.72 7.30
CA GLU A 187 13.49 26.88 5.87
C GLU A 187 14.72 26.39 5.11
N THR A 188 14.46 25.68 4.02
CA THR A 188 15.51 25.21 3.11
C THR A 188 15.16 25.66 1.70
N PHE A 189 16.18 25.98 0.92
CA PHE A 189 16.06 26.45 -0.46
C PHE A 189 16.77 25.47 -1.39
N PRO A 190 16.16 24.31 -1.70
CA PRO A 190 16.87 23.24 -2.38
C PRO A 190 17.51 23.68 -3.70
N VAL A 191 18.79 23.37 -3.88
CA VAL A 191 19.56 23.63 -5.12
C VAL A 191 19.10 22.80 -6.32
N ILE A 192 17.98 22.08 -6.20
CA ILE A 192 17.28 21.44 -7.33
C ILE A 192 16.28 22.38 -8.02
N TYR A 193 16.15 23.61 -7.52
CA TYR A 193 15.38 24.69 -8.15
C TYR A 193 16.31 25.86 -8.45
N ASP A 194 15.99 26.60 -9.52
CA ASP A 194 16.59 27.91 -9.74
C ASP A 194 15.87 28.95 -8.88
N TRP A 195 16.60 29.60 -7.96
CA TRP A 195 16.07 30.69 -7.14
C TRP A 195 16.63 32.02 -7.62
N LYS A 196 15.78 32.95 -8.03
CA LYS A 196 16.23 34.29 -8.43
C LYS A 196 16.41 35.21 -7.23
N SER A 197 15.49 35.17 -6.28
CA SER A 197 15.52 35.98 -5.07
C SER A 197 14.90 35.24 -3.89
N ILE A 198 15.61 35.25 -2.77
CA ILE A 198 15.18 34.75 -1.46
C ILE A 198 15.32 35.91 -0.48
N ARG A 199 14.29 36.15 0.33
CA ARG A 199 14.32 37.09 1.44
C ARG A 199 13.57 36.52 2.64
N ILE A 200 14.18 36.61 3.82
CA ILE A 200 13.58 36.23 5.09
C ILE A 200 13.68 37.42 6.03
N ASP A 201 12.55 37.86 6.54
CA ASP A 201 12.44 38.87 7.59
C ASP A 201 11.98 38.20 8.89
N ILE A 202 12.63 38.50 10.00
CA ILE A 202 12.27 37.96 11.32
C ILE A 202 12.09 39.13 12.27
N THR A 203 11.00 39.14 13.02
CA THR A 203 10.73 40.09 14.10
C THR A 203 10.39 39.34 15.38
N ALA A 204 11.04 39.70 16.49
CA ALA A 204 10.80 39.09 17.79
C ALA A 204 11.05 40.11 18.92
N PRO A 205 10.49 39.92 20.13
CA PRO A 205 10.84 40.68 21.32
C PRO A 205 12.34 40.70 21.59
N THR A 206 12.85 41.83 22.07
CA THR A 206 14.28 42.03 22.38
C THR A 206 14.82 41.13 23.48
N ASP A 207 13.94 40.68 24.38
CA ASP A 207 14.21 39.81 25.52
C ASP A 207 14.01 38.32 25.21
N LEU A 208 13.48 37.96 24.03
CA LEU A 208 13.36 36.57 23.61
C LEU A 208 14.73 36.04 23.13
N PRO A 209 15.30 35.00 23.78
CA PRO A 209 16.52 34.37 23.28
C PRO A 209 16.23 33.61 21.99
N LEU A 210 16.59 34.21 20.85
CA LEU A 210 16.42 33.63 19.53
C LEU A 210 17.78 33.28 18.92
N TYR A 211 17.99 31.99 18.67
CA TYR A 211 19.19 31.44 18.03
C TYR A 211 18.88 31.20 16.55
N ILE A 212 19.77 31.68 15.67
CA ILE A 212 19.59 31.62 14.22
C ILE A 212 20.86 31.05 13.59
N ASP A 213 20.71 29.99 12.79
CA ASP A 213 21.74 29.48 11.89
C ASP A 213 21.31 29.73 10.45
N ALA A 214 22.01 30.60 9.73
CA ALA A 214 21.74 30.94 8.34
C ALA A 214 22.94 30.54 7.47
N SER A 215 22.76 29.53 6.62
CA SER A 215 23.81 29.00 5.75
C SER A 215 23.47 29.30 4.30
N GLY A 216 24.43 29.86 3.55
CA GLY A 216 24.23 30.24 2.14
C GLY A 216 23.36 31.47 1.92
N LEU A 217 23.04 32.22 2.98
CA LEU A 217 22.27 33.46 2.97
C LEU A 217 23.13 34.63 3.49
N GLU A 218 22.83 35.83 3.03
CA GLU A 218 23.53 37.07 3.38
C GLU A 218 22.63 37.94 4.25
N GLY A 219 23.18 38.58 5.29
CA GLY A 219 22.41 39.46 6.17
C GLY A 219 22.65 39.16 7.65
N GLY A 220 21.70 39.55 8.50
CA GLY A 220 21.83 39.42 9.95
C GLY A 220 20.85 40.30 10.72
N LYS A 221 21.20 40.59 11.97
CA LYS A 221 20.41 41.47 12.85
C LYS A 221 20.44 42.91 12.32
N LEU A 222 19.28 43.54 12.25
CA LEU A 222 19.08 44.94 11.89
C LEU A 222 18.98 45.81 13.14
N ALA A 223 19.00 47.14 12.97
CA ALA A 223 18.64 48.07 14.03
C ALA A 223 17.24 47.74 14.56
N GLY A 224 17.12 47.59 15.89
CA GLY A 224 15.85 47.31 16.54
C GLY A 224 14.87 48.49 16.46
N GLU A 225 13.61 48.22 16.71
CA GLU A 225 12.55 49.23 16.78
C GLU A 225 11.77 49.05 18.09
N GLY A 226 11.92 49.99 19.02
CA GLY A 226 11.31 49.89 20.35
C GLY A 226 11.77 48.63 21.10
N ASN A 227 10.82 47.79 21.50
CA ASN A 227 11.07 46.52 22.19
C ASN A 227 11.25 45.32 21.23
N LEU A 228 11.38 45.55 19.92
CA LEU A 228 11.50 44.50 18.90
C LEU A 228 12.91 44.45 18.30
N SER A 229 13.46 43.23 18.24
CA SER A 229 14.61 42.90 17.41
C SER A 229 14.14 42.47 16.02
N LYS A 230 14.89 42.88 14.99
CA LYS A 230 14.64 42.53 13.60
C LYS A 230 15.87 41.88 12.97
N TRP A 231 15.66 40.93 12.08
CA TRP A 231 16.69 40.32 11.25
C TRP A 231 16.24 40.27 9.80
N ARG A 232 17.19 40.37 8.88
CA ARG A 232 16.94 40.15 7.46
C ARG A 232 18.05 39.30 6.87
N TYR A 233 17.65 38.26 6.15
CA TYR A 233 18.53 37.42 5.35
C TYR A 233 18.05 37.41 3.90
N THR A 234 18.99 37.41 2.96
CA THR A 234 18.72 37.46 1.53
C THR A 234 19.65 36.56 0.75
N LYS A 235 19.21 36.10 -0.41
CA LYS A 235 20.09 35.51 -1.42
C LYS A 235 19.58 35.85 -2.82
N VAL A 236 20.49 36.32 -3.67
CA VAL A 236 20.20 36.57 -5.09
C VAL A 236 20.92 35.52 -5.91
N GLY A 237 20.18 34.80 -6.75
CA GLY A 237 20.73 33.77 -7.62
C GLY A 237 21.21 32.52 -6.88
N VAL A 238 20.43 31.45 -6.95
CA VAL A 238 20.85 30.08 -6.64
C VAL A 238 20.57 29.28 -7.90
N SER A 239 21.62 28.82 -8.56
CA SER A 239 21.49 27.99 -9.75
C SER A 239 21.10 26.57 -9.38
N LYS A 240 20.19 25.98 -10.14
CA LYS A 240 19.88 24.57 -9.99
C LYS A 240 21.09 23.71 -10.36
N ILE A 241 21.25 22.59 -9.67
CA ILE A 241 22.08 21.46 -10.08
C ILE A 241 21.17 20.40 -10.70
N ASP A 242 21.71 19.65 -11.66
CA ASP A 242 21.00 18.51 -12.22
C ASP A 242 20.83 17.43 -11.17
N ARG A 243 19.66 16.78 -11.16
CA ARG A 243 19.41 15.66 -10.25
C ARG A 243 20.23 14.46 -10.69
N GLU A 244 21.11 14.01 -9.81
CA GLU A 244 21.89 12.78 -10.00
C GLU A 244 21.17 11.59 -9.32
N PRO A 245 21.19 10.38 -9.91
CA PRO A 245 20.64 9.17 -9.26
C PRO A 245 21.25 8.97 -7.87
N ALA A 246 20.41 8.62 -6.89
CA ALA A 246 20.80 8.37 -5.49
C ALA A 246 21.67 9.48 -4.84
N MET A 247 21.50 10.73 -5.31
CA MET A 247 22.07 11.93 -4.70
C MET A 247 21.70 12.02 -3.21
N ASP A 248 22.72 12.16 -2.37
CA ASP A 248 22.57 12.41 -0.94
C ASP A 248 22.73 13.90 -0.60
N ASN A 249 22.25 14.27 0.59
CA ASN A 249 22.64 15.50 1.28
C ASN A 249 22.28 16.84 0.60
N ILE A 250 21.20 16.86 -0.20
CA ILE A 250 20.67 18.07 -0.85
C ILE A 250 20.54 19.25 0.14
N MET A 251 20.05 19.01 1.36
CA MET A 251 19.87 20.09 2.35
C MET A 251 21.20 20.69 2.82
N ALA A 252 22.28 19.90 2.92
CA ALA A 252 23.58 20.41 3.36
C ALA A 252 24.19 21.38 2.36
N ILE A 253 24.01 21.11 1.08
CA ILE A 253 24.52 21.94 -0.02
C ILE A 253 23.55 23.05 -0.43
N SER A 254 22.36 23.10 0.18
CA SER A 254 21.37 24.14 -0.09
C SER A 254 21.45 25.31 0.90
N PRO A 255 21.14 26.54 0.45
CA PRO A 255 20.85 27.62 1.36
C PRO A 255 19.71 27.25 2.31
N ARG A 256 19.81 27.67 3.56
CA ARG A 256 18.86 27.32 4.62
C ARG A 256 18.95 28.28 5.78
N ILE A 257 17.89 28.34 6.57
CA ILE A 257 17.86 29.06 7.84
C ILE A 257 17.10 28.25 8.89
N ALA A 258 17.72 28.05 10.05
CA ALA A 258 17.12 27.41 11.22
C ALA A 258 16.97 28.45 12.33
N LEU A 259 15.82 28.42 13.01
CA LEU A 259 15.42 29.33 14.09
C LEU A 259 15.04 28.47 15.30
N THR A 260 15.46 28.84 16.49
CA THR A 260 14.91 28.24 17.72
C THR A 260 15.10 29.15 18.93
N THR A 261 14.30 28.89 19.96
CA THR A 261 14.44 29.46 21.32
C THR A 261 15.13 28.49 22.30
N SER A 262 15.45 27.28 21.84
CA SER A 262 16.24 26.30 22.60
C SER A 262 17.72 26.63 22.52
N ARG A 263 18.38 26.75 23.68
CA ARG A 263 19.80 27.17 23.75
C ARG A 263 20.73 26.18 23.04
N ASP A 264 20.47 24.90 23.22
CA ASP A 264 21.33 23.80 22.77
C ASP A 264 20.49 22.52 22.61
N ALA A 265 21.17 21.46 22.16
CA ALA A 265 20.50 20.21 21.82
C ALA A 265 19.93 19.53 23.07
N ASP A 266 20.64 19.63 24.20
CA ASP A 266 20.20 19.12 25.49
C ASP A 266 18.91 19.80 25.98
N ALA A 267 18.79 21.12 25.81
CA ALA A 267 17.57 21.85 26.14
C ALA A 267 16.38 21.38 25.30
N LEU A 268 16.56 21.18 23.99
CA LEU A 268 15.50 20.65 23.12
C LEU A 268 15.15 19.20 23.50
N GLY A 269 16.16 18.36 23.73
CA GLY A 269 15.97 16.96 24.11
C GLY A 269 15.20 16.82 25.43
N SER A 270 15.49 17.70 26.40
CA SER A 270 14.79 17.75 27.68
C SER A 270 13.32 18.12 27.51
N VAL A 271 13.02 19.14 26.68
CA VAL A 271 11.65 19.56 26.38
C VAL A 271 10.83 18.42 25.76
N PHE A 272 11.43 17.67 24.83
CA PHE A 272 10.77 16.49 24.24
C PHE A 272 10.58 15.36 25.26
N TRP A 273 11.58 15.10 26.11
CA TRP A 273 11.47 14.09 27.16
C TRP A 273 10.33 14.38 28.15
N GLU A 274 10.16 15.65 28.55
CA GLU A 274 9.05 16.07 29.42
C GLU A 274 7.67 15.76 28.84
N ALA A 275 7.53 15.80 27.50
CA ALA A 275 6.30 15.44 26.81
C ALA A 275 6.08 13.92 26.79
N ILE A 276 7.11 13.13 26.49
CA ILE A 276 7.03 11.67 26.42
C ILE A 276 6.81 11.05 27.80
N LYS A 277 7.58 11.46 28.82
CA LYS A 277 7.58 10.78 30.12
C LYS A 277 6.21 10.79 30.81
N LYS A 278 5.39 11.81 30.54
CA LYS A 278 4.00 11.94 31.03
C LYS A 278 3.05 10.93 30.38
N LYS A 279 3.40 10.42 29.20
CA LYS A 279 2.63 9.45 28.41
C LYS A 279 3.13 8.02 28.58
N ALA A 280 4.40 7.88 28.99
CA ALA A 280 5.09 6.62 29.23
C ALA A 280 5.00 6.10 30.69
N VAL A 281 3.78 5.97 31.20
CA VAL A 281 3.52 5.52 32.58
C VAL A 281 3.31 4.00 32.62
N VAL A 282 4.02 3.31 33.51
CA VAL A 282 3.83 1.87 33.76
C VAL A 282 2.63 1.69 34.69
N THR A 283 1.49 1.30 34.14
CA THR A 283 0.29 0.91 34.91
C THR A 283 0.31 -0.58 35.26
N PRO A 284 -0.55 -1.06 36.19
CA PRO A 284 -0.66 -2.50 36.48
C PRO A 284 -0.96 -3.37 35.26
N GLU A 285 -1.77 -2.89 34.32
CA GLU A 285 -2.10 -3.59 33.08
C GLU A 285 -0.88 -3.69 32.15
N ILE A 286 -0.10 -2.62 32.05
CA ILE A 286 1.15 -2.58 31.29
C ILE A 286 2.19 -3.51 31.91
N GLN A 287 2.31 -3.53 33.24
CA GLN A 287 3.20 -4.43 33.95
C GLN A 287 2.86 -5.89 33.65
N THR A 288 1.57 -6.24 33.78
CA THR A 288 1.05 -7.59 33.50
C THR A 288 1.34 -7.99 32.05
N LEU A 289 1.07 -7.10 31.10
CA LEU A 289 1.35 -7.35 29.68
C LEU A 289 2.85 -7.55 29.43
N ALA A 290 3.72 -6.73 30.03
CA ALA A 290 5.16 -6.88 29.89
C ALA A 290 5.66 -8.22 30.48
N ASP A 291 5.10 -8.66 31.61
CA ASP A 291 5.39 -9.95 32.21
C ASP A 291 4.95 -11.11 31.31
N GLU A 292 3.76 -11.03 30.71
CA GLU A 292 3.25 -12.02 29.76
C GLU A 292 4.10 -12.13 28.50
N ILE A 293 4.48 -10.99 27.91
CA ILE A 293 5.33 -10.93 26.71
C ILE A 293 6.70 -11.56 26.99
N THR A 294 7.24 -11.35 28.19
CA THR A 294 8.62 -11.69 28.53
C THR A 294 8.79 -12.97 29.35
N LYS A 295 7.72 -13.74 29.56
CA LYS A 295 7.70 -14.94 30.41
C LYS A 295 8.78 -15.98 30.07
N ASP A 296 9.08 -16.14 28.78
CA ASP A 296 10.04 -17.12 28.26
C ASP A 296 11.39 -16.48 27.85
N SER A 297 11.62 -15.21 28.23
CA SER A 297 12.78 -14.42 27.84
C SER A 297 13.72 -14.14 29.04
N PRO A 298 14.79 -14.93 29.23
CA PRO A 298 15.62 -14.83 30.44
C PRO A 298 16.59 -13.63 30.45
N THR A 299 17.02 -13.12 29.29
CA THR A 299 18.00 -12.02 29.21
C THR A 299 17.37 -10.68 28.80
N PRO A 300 17.96 -9.52 29.15
CA PRO A 300 17.50 -8.22 28.68
C PRO A 300 17.33 -8.12 27.16
N ALA A 301 18.27 -8.69 26.39
CA ALA A 301 18.20 -8.74 24.93
C ALA A 301 16.97 -9.52 24.42
N GLN A 302 16.71 -10.70 24.99
CA GLN A 302 15.54 -11.51 24.61
C GLN A 302 14.23 -10.85 25.03
N ARG A 303 14.20 -10.16 26.17
CA ARG A 303 13.01 -9.39 26.61
C ARG A 303 12.74 -8.22 25.68
N ALA A 304 13.79 -7.48 25.31
CA ALA A 304 13.68 -6.37 24.38
C ALA A 304 13.20 -6.82 23.00
N SER A 305 13.74 -7.93 22.47
CA SER A 305 13.28 -8.52 21.20
C SER A 305 11.81 -8.94 21.29
N ALA A 306 11.41 -9.63 22.36
CA ALA A 306 10.01 -10.08 22.51
C ALA A 306 9.02 -8.90 22.59
N ILE A 307 9.39 -7.83 23.30
CA ILE A 307 8.59 -6.59 23.37
C ILE A 307 8.51 -5.92 21.99
N TYR A 308 9.63 -5.78 21.30
CA TYR A 308 9.70 -5.21 19.96
C TYR A 308 8.80 -5.98 18.97
N ASP A 309 8.93 -7.30 18.95
CA ASP A 309 8.16 -8.18 18.07
C ASP A 309 6.66 -8.16 18.41
N TRP A 310 6.31 -8.09 19.70
CA TRP A 310 4.92 -7.95 20.14
C TRP A 310 4.33 -6.63 19.65
N VAL A 311 5.04 -5.51 19.78
CA VAL A 311 4.56 -4.20 19.31
C VAL A 311 4.36 -4.22 17.79
N ASN A 312 5.34 -4.71 17.02
CA ASN A 312 5.24 -4.85 15.56
C ASN A 312 4.05 -5.71 15.11
N LYS A 313 3.67 -6.72 15.90
CA LYS A 313 2.57 -7.62 15.58
C LYS A 313 1.20 -7.06 15.98
N ASN A 314 1.11 -6.36 17.11
CA ASN A 314 -0.16 -6.01 17.75
C ASN A 314 -0.54 -4.54 17.59
N ILE A 315 0.42 -3.67 17.32
CA ILE A 315 0.19 -2.25 17.04
C ILE A 315 0.33 -2.05 15.54
N ARG A 316 -0.54 -1.24 14.93
CA ARG A 316 -0.47 -0.90 13.51
C ARG A 316 0.10 0.49 13.30
N TYR A 317 1.11 0.58 12.44
CA TYR A 317 1.72 1.86 12.12
C TYR A 317 0.82 2.70 11.22
N LEU A 318 0.60 3.95 11.64
CA LEU A 318 -0.04 5.00 10.84
C LEU A 318 1.02 6.06 10.55
N SER A 319 1.48 6.14 9.30
CA SER A 319 2.55 7.05 8.89
C SER A 319 2.15 8.51 8.98
N VAL A 320 2.23 9.13 10.17
CA VAL A 320 2.13 10.58 10.34
C VAL A 320 3.54 11.12 10.61
N ILE A 321 3.96 12.10 9.81
CA ILE A 321 5.32 12.66 9.89
C ILE A 321 5.43 13.50 11.17
N LEU A 322 6.52 13.35 11.94
CA LEU A 322 6.65 13.94 13.28
C LEU A 322 6.54 15.48 13.28
N ASP A 323 7.21 16.15 12.33
CA ASP A 323 7.22 17.61 12.16
C ASP A 323 5.83 18.22 11.87
N ARG A 324 4.88 17.38 11.47
CA ARG A 324 3.52 17.75 11.07
C ARG A 324 2.49 17.24 12.06
N SER A 325 2.62 16.00 12.54
CA SER A 325 1.62 15.31 13.38
C SER A 325 1.46 15.84 14.81
N GLY A 326 2.36 16.73 15.24
CA GLY A 326 2.53 17.10 16.64
C GLY A 326 3.51 16.17 17.36
N TRP A 327 4.17 16.70 18.38
CA TRP A 327 5.33 16.08 19.04
C TRP A 327 4.97 15.19 20.23
N ILE A 328 3.74 15.29 20.74
CA ILE A 328 3.30 14.62 21.96
C ILE A 328 2.64 13.28 21.60
N PRO A 329 3.13 12.13 22.10
CA PRO A 329 2.51 10.83 21.83
C PRO A 329 1.19 10.64 22.59
N HIS A 330 0.42 9.65 22.18
CA HIS A 330 -0.67 9.09 22.98
C HIS A 330 -0.12 8.38 24.22
N SER A 331 -0.95 8.19 25.25
CA SER A 331 -0.51 7.40 26.41
C SER A 331 -0.33 5.93 26.04
N SER A 332 0.59 5.22 26.71
CA SER A 332 0.81 3.79 26.42
C SER A 332 -0.47 2.95 26.58
N THR A 333 -1.35 3.29 27.51
CA THR A 333 -2.68 2.66 27.66
C THR A 333 -3.57 2.91 26.46
N GLU A 334 -3.62 4.14 25.93
CA GLU A 334 -4.39 4.46 24.71
C GLU A 334 -3.82 3.73 23.51
N ILE A 335 -2.48 3.68 23.35
CA ILE A 335 -1.83 3.00 22.22
C ILE A 335 -2.18 1.51 22.20
N ILE A 336 -2.07 0.82 23.35
CA ILE A 336 -2.47 -0.59 23.47
C ILE A 336 -3.95 -0.77 23.18
N LYS A 337 -4.82 0.08 23.76
CA LYS A 337 -6.27 0.00 23.57
C LYS A 337 -6.67 0.21 22.11
N ASN A 338 -6.03 1.16 21.45
CA ASN A 338 -6.29 1.53 20.07
C ASN A 338 -5.75 0.48 19.10
N GLY A 339 -4.60 -0.12 19.40
CA GLY A 339 -3.92 -1.06 18.52
C GLY A 339 -3.27 -0.39 17.30
N TYR A 340 -3.04 0.92 17.36
CA TYR A 340 -2.38 1.70 16.30
C TYR A 340 -1.63 2.91 16.87
N GLY A 341 -0.67 3.42 16.12
CA GLY A 341 0.13 4.59 16.47
C GLY A 341 1.12 5.00 15.38
N ASP A 342 1.75 6.16 15.53
CA ASP A 342 2.83 6.65 14.65
C ASP A 342 4.21 6.47 15.31
N CYS A 343 5.25 7.15 14.79
CA CYS A 343 6.65 6.90 15.21
C CYS A 343 6.89 7.19 16.70
N LYS A 344 6.29 8.26 17.22
CA LYS A 344 6.39 8.64 18.64
C LYS A 344 5.57 7.70 19.53
N ASP A 345 4.43 7.23 19.06
CA ASP A 345 3.62 6.25 19.80
C ASP A 345 4.36 4.91 19.93
N TYR A 346 4.97 4.43 18.84
CA TYR A 346 5.79 3.21 18.85
C TYR A 346 6.99 3.30 19.79
N THR A 347 7.74 4.41 19.71
CA THR A 347 8.85 4.68 20.63
C THR A 347 8.36 4.68 22.08
N THR A 348 7.22 5.31 22.35
CA THR A 348 6.63 5.44 23.68
C THR A 348 6.18 4.09 24.24
N ILE A 349 5.45 3.27 23.48
CA ILE A 349 4.97 1.97 23.99
C ILE A 349 6.11 0.99 24.23
N ILE A 350 7.11 0.93 23.33
CA ILE A 350 8.28 0.08 23.51
C ILE A 350 9.05 0.54 24.75
N HIS A 351 9.30 1.85 24.88
CA HIS A 351 9.96 2.41 26.06
C HIS A 351 9.23 2.03 27.36
N THR A 352 7.90 2.19 27.41
CA THR A 352 7.10 1.88 28.60
C THR A 352 7.14 0.39 28.97
N LEU A 353 7.02 -0.51 27.98
CA LEU A 353 7.11 -1.96 28.22
C LEU A 353 8.51 -2.38 28.66
N LEU A 354 9.57 -1.79 28.09
CA LEU A 354 10.95 -2.02 28.53
C LEU A 354 11.18 -1.53 29.97
N LYS A 355 10.66 -0.35 30.29
CA LYS A 355 10.71 0.24 31.64
C LYS A 355 10.02 -0.64 32.68
N ALA A 356 8.88 -1.26 32.34
CA ALA A 356 8.20 -2.24 33.21
C ALA A 356 9.05 -3.48 33.52
N LYS A 357 10.08 -3.77 32.70
CA LYS A 357 11.05 -4.85 32.92
C LYS A 357 12.39 -4.37 33.46
N GLY A 358 12.50 -3.11 33.87
CA GLY A 358 13.74 -2.51 34.35
C GLY A 358 14.82 -2.38 33.28
N ILE A 359 14.43 -2.29 32.00
CA ILE A 359 15.34 -2.10 30.88
C ILE A 359 15.29 -0.63 30.45
N ASP A 360 16.39 0.08 30.64
CA ASP A 360 16.51 1.48 30.22
C ASP A 360 16.50 1.60 28.71
N SER A 361 15.83 2.65 28.22
CA SER A 361 15.79 3.01 26.81
C SER A 361 15.55 4.50 26.63
N ILE A 362 16.06 5.06 25.54
CA ILE A 362 16.16 6.50 25.31
C ILE A 362 15.54 6.83 23.95
N PRO A 363 14.48 7.65 23.87
CA PRO A 363 13.99 8.18 22.59
C PRO A 363 15.08 8.96 21.87
N VAL A 364 15.21 8.76 20.55
CA VAL A 364 16.18 9.44 19.70
C VAL A 364 15.44 10.13 18.55
N LEU A 365 15.43 11.46 18.59
CA LEU A 365 14.93 12.31 17.51
C LEU A 365 15.91 12.26 16.34
N ILE A 366 15.41 12.03 15.13
CA ILE A 366 16.23 11.89 13.93
C ILE A 366 15.52 12.41 12.68
N ARG A 367 16.29 12.75 11.65
CA ARG A 367 15.77 13.07 10.31
C ARG A 367 16.01 11.91 9.35
N ALA A 368 14.93 11.36 8.80
CA ALA A 368 14.92 10.13 7.99
C ALA A 368 14.88 10.34 6.46
N ASP A 369 14.84 11.57 5.94
CA ASP A 369 14.59 11.85 4.51
C ASP A 369 15.62 12.77 3.82
N ALA A 370 16.54 13.36 4.57
CA ALA A 370 17.58 14.24 4.05
C ALA A 370 18.94 13.69 4.46
N GLY A 371 20.04 14.03 3.78
CA GLY A 371 21.37 13.50 4.12
C GLY A 371 21.87 13.83 5.53
N ASN A 372 23.12 13.50 5.84
CA ASN A 372 23.65 13.53 7.20
C ASN A 372 24.09 14.94 7.68
N TRP A 373 23.33 15.98 7.36
CA TRP A 373 23.53 17.31 7.97
C TRP A 373 22.73 17.43 9.26
N PHE A 374 23.38 17.83 10.34
CA PHE A 374 22.76 18.20 11.61
C PHE A 374 22.93 19.70 11.86
N PRO A 375 21.87 20.45 12.21
CA PRO A 375 21.96 21.90 12.39
C PRO A 375 22.78 22.25 13.63
N THR A 376 23.56 23.33 13.55
CA THR A 376 24.30 23.86 14.71
C THR A 376 23.36 24.45 15.76
N VAL A 377 22.21 24.95 15.30
CA VAL A 377 21.09 25.42 16.11
C VAL A 377 19.98 24.36 16.09
N PRO A 378 19.72 23.66 17.21
CA PRO A 378 18.84 22.50 17.24
C PRO A 378 17.37 22.94 17.24
N THR A 379 16.82 23.07 16.03
CA THR A 379 15.40 23.35 15.80
C THR A 379 14.60 22.06 15.78
N ALA A 380 13.44 22.04 16.44
CA ALA A 380 12.53 20.89 16.39
C ALA A 380 12.15 20.53 14.94
N HIS A 381 11.92 21.54 14.07
CA HIS A 381 11.51 21.33 12.68
C HIS A 381 12.54 20.58 11.80
N TYR A 382 13.77 20.38 12.28
CA TYR A 382 14.74 19.52 11.63
C TYR A 382 14.36 18.03 11.72
N PHE A 383 13.83 17.58 12.85
CA PHE A 383 13.51 16.17 13.06
C PHE A 383 12.16 15.82 12.43
N ASN A 384 12.07 14.64 11.80
CA ASN A 384 10.82 14.16 11.20
C ASN A 384 10.49 12.71 11.62
N HIS A 385 11.34 12.10 12.45
CA HIS A 385 11.23 10.73 12.92
C HIS A 385 11.76 10.59 14.35
N VAL A 386 11.31 9.55 15.05
CA VAL A 386 11.82 9.19 16.38
C VAL A 386 11.93 7.67 16.48
N ILE A 387 13.05 7.22 17.02
CA ILE A 387 13.36 5.81 17.28
C ILE A 387 13.77 5.63 18.75
N LEU A 388 14.09 4.41 19.16
CA LEU A 388 14.51 4.12 20.53
C LEU A 388 15.94 3.56 20.55
N TYR A 389 16.78 4.02 21.48
CA TYR A 389 18.08 3.42 21.78
C TYR A 389 18.01 2.65 23.10
N ILE A 390 18.59 1.44 23.15
CA ILE A 390 18.58 0.56 24.32
C ILE A 390 20.04 0.36 24.79
N PRO A 391 20.52 1.14 25.77
CA PRO A 391 21.95 1.15 26.14
C PRO A 391 22.49 -0.19 26.63
N SER A 392 21.68 -0.98 27.34
CA SER A 392 22.11 -2.26 27.92
C SER A 392 22.53 -3.33 26.90
N ILE A 393 22.13 -3.16 25.63
CA ILE A 393 22.45 -4.04 24.51
C ILE A 393 23.00 -3.28 23.30
N ASP A 394 23.31 -2.00 23.46
CA ASP A 394 23.81 -1.09 22.42
C ASP A 394 23.04 -1.19 21.09
N THR A 395 21.71 -1.16 21.16
CA THR A 395 20.85 -1.44 20.00
C THR A 395 19.81 -0.34 19.77
N PHE A 396 19.62 0.04 18.50
CA PHE A 396 18.54 0.91 18.07
C PHE A 396 17.31 0.10 17.65
N ALA A 397 16.12 0.61 17.96
CA ALA A 397 14.85 0.00 17.65
C ALA A 397 13.99 0.98 16.83
N ASP A 398 13.67 0.59 15.59
CA ASP A 398 12.76 1.32 14.72
C ASP A 398 11.59 0.43 14.27
N ALA A 399 10.60 0.34 15.15
CA ALA A 399 9.41 -0.46 14.92
C ALA A 399 8.40 0.19 13.96
N THR A 400 8.75 1.29 13.29
CA THR A 400 7.87 1.90 12.27
C THR A 400 7.88 1.16 10.94
N LEU A 401 8.87 0.28 10.74
CA LEU A 401 8.90 -0.66 9.64
C LEU A 401 8.28 -2.00 10.07
N PRO A 402 7.15 -2.40 9.45
CA PRO A 402 6.49 -3.64 9.80
C PRO A 402 7.37 -4.85 9.48
N ASN A 403 7.27 -5.90 10.31
CA ASN A 403 8.01 -7.16 10.16
C ASN A 403 9.54 -7.01 10.11
N THR A 404 10.09 -6.00 10.79
CA THR A 404 11.53 -5.88 11.02
C THR A 404 11.91 -6.51 12.35
N ARG A 405 13.20 -6.83 12.53
CA ARG A 405 13.78 -7.34 13.78
C ARG A 405 14.43 -6.22 14.57
N LEU A 406 14.51 -6.37 15.89
CA LEU A 406 15.24 -5.43 16.75
C LEU A 406 16.69 -5.28 16.26
N GLY A 407 17.20 -4.04 16.22
CA GLY A 407 18.55 -3.70 15.75
C GLY A 407 18.67 -3.44 14.26
N LEU A 408 17.62 -3.70 13.47
CA LEU A 408 17.65 -3.45 12.03
C LEU A 408 17.06 -2.08 11.70
N ILE A 409 17.92 -1.14 11.31
CA ILE A 409 17.54 0.21 10.90
C ILE A 409 17.51 0.38 9.37
N PRO A 410 16.58 1.19 8.82
CA PRO A 410 16.56 1.49 7.38
C PRO A 410 17.81 2.25 6.91
N GLN A 411 18.16 2.11 5.63
CA GLN A 411 19.33 2.81 5.00
C GLN A 411 19.34 4.30 5.31
N ALA A 412 18.14 4.91 5.29
CA ALA A 412 17.98 6.33 5.50
C ALA A 412 18.32 6.78 6.92
N LEU A 413 18.59 5.87 7.87
CA LEU A 413 19.05 6.19 9.23
C LEU A 413 20.53 5.84 9.48
N VAL A 414 21.15 5.08 8.59
CA VAL A 414 22.52 4.57 8.78
C VAL A 414 23.53 5.71 8.88
N GLY A 415 24.42 5.64 9.87
CA GLY A 415 25.47 6.63 10.11
C GLY A 415 24.99 8.03 10.51
N LYS A 416 23.68 8.21 10.75
CA LYS A 416 23.09 9.52 11.02
C LYS A 416 23.38 10.04 12.43
N THR A 417 23.34 11.36 12.54
CA THR A 417 23.32 12.05 13.82
C THR A 417 21.89 12.22 14.33
N GLY A 418 21.63 11.80 15.57
CA GLY A 418 20.36 11.95 16.27
C GLY A 418 20.52 12.69 17.60
N LEU A 419 19.39 13.08 18.19
CA LEU A 419 19.31 13.72 19.50
C LEU A 419 18.60 12.78 20.49
N MET A 420 19.34 12.33 21.51
CA MET A 420 18.79 11.62 22.66
C MET A 420 17.92 12.56 23.50
N SER A 421 16.72 12.09 23.82
CA SER A 421 15.69 12.82 24.54
C SER A 421 15.07 11.95 25.63
N GLY A 422 15.90 11.54 26.60
CA GLY A 422 15.49 10.81 27.80
C GLY A 422 16.02 11.49 29.08
N GLU A 423 16.06 10.75 30.19
CA GLU A 423 16.75 11.19 31.42
C GLU A 423 18.20 11.64 31.16
N LYS A 424 18.83 11.02 30.15
CA LYS A 424 20.06 11.50 29.55
C LYS A 424 19.75 12.09 28.17
N THR A 425 20.16 13.34 27.97
CA THR A 425 20.12 14.02 26.67
C THR A 425 21.51 14.02 26.01
N GLY A 426 21.54 14.34 24.73
CA GLY A 426 22.79 14.59 24.01
C GLY A 426 22.78 14.07 22.57
N ILE A 427 23.84 14.37 21.84
CA ILE A 427 24.01 13.90 20.46
C ILE A 427 24.45 12.44 20.46
N ILE A 428 23.86 11.65 19.56
CA ILE A 428 24.22 10.25 19.32
C ILE A 428 24.41 9.99 17.83
N HIS A 429 25.33 9.10 17.47
CA HIS A 429 25.53 8.66 16.10
C HIS A 429 25.03 7.23 15.94
N LEU A 430 24.19 7.00 14.93
CA LEU A 430 23.76 5.66 14.56
C LEU A 430 24.91 4.90 13.90
N PRO A 431 24.94 3.57 14.03
CA PRO A 431 25.99 2.75 13.43
C PRO A 431 26.02 2.93 11.91
N LYS A 432 27.22 2.86 11.34
CA LYS A 432 27.42 2.66 9.90
C LYS A 432 27.23 1.20 9.57
N ASP A 433 26.93 0.89 8.31
CA ASP A 433 26.79 -0.49 7.92
C ASP A 433 28.13 -1.21 7.81
N ASN A 434 28.07 -2.50 8.09
CA ASN A 434 29.13 -3.44 7.82
C ASN A 434 28.64 -4.40 6.72
N PRO A 435 29.37 -4.55 5.60
CA PRO A 435 28.98 -5.46 4.53
C PRO A 435 28.80 -6.92 4.99
N ALA A 436 29.48 -7.33 6.07
CA ALA A 436 29.29 -8.66 6.65
C ALA A 436 27.91 -8.84 7.32
N ASP A 437 27.28 -7.75 7.75
CA ASP A 437 25.96 -7.77 8.41
C ASP A 437 24.82 -7.47 7.42
N ASN A 438 25.14 -7.07 6.17
CA ASN A 438 24.20 -6.76 5.10
C ASN A 438 24.55 -7.52 3.81
N GLN A 439 23.89 -8.67 3.61
CA GLN A 439 24.23 -9.59 2.54
C GLN A 439 23.02 -10.02 1.71
N ILE A 440 23.26 -10.23 0.42
CA ILE A 440 22.38 -10.98 -0.48
C ILE A 440 23.21 -12.12 -1.05
N LEU A 441 22.84 -13.35 -0.71
CA LEU A 441 23.58 -14.56 -1.07
C LEU A 441 22.70 -15.49 -1.89
N SER A 442 23.22 -16.02 -3.00
CA SER A 442 22.50 -16.93 -3.90
C SER A 442 23.31 -18.19 -4.16
N ASP A 443 22.77 -19.35 -3.78
CA ASP A 443 23.28 -20.67 -4.15
C ASP A 443 22.42 -21.24 -5.29
N ILE A 444 23.04 -21.50 -6.44
CA ILE A 444 22.35 -21.80 -7.69
C ILE A 444 22.90 -23.09 -8.28
N THR A 445 22.03 -24.03 -8.60
CA THR A 445 22.38 -25.26 -9.34
C THR A 445 21.69 -25.23 -10.70
N LEU A 446 22.44 -25.48 -11.77
CA LEU A 446 21.95 -25.54 -13.15
C LEU A 446 22.31 -26.88 -13.77
N ASP A 447 21.30 -27.62 -14.21
CA ASP A 447 21.43 -28.91 -14.86
C ASP A 447 21.01 -28.77 -16.34
N PHE A 448 22.00 -28.82 -17.23
CA PHE A 448 21.77 -28.80 -18.67
C PHE A 448 21.51 -30.21 -19.19
N SER A 449 20.49 -30.34 -20.03
CA SER A 449 20.15 -31.56 -20.76
C SER A 449 20.81 -31.57 -22.14
N SER A 450 20.95 -32.74 -22.75
CA SER A 450 21.56 -32.90 -24.09
C SER A 450 20.79 -32.18 -25.22
N ASP A 451 19.49 -31.92 -25.03
CA ASP A 451 18.64 -31.13 -25.94
C ASP A 451 18.83 -29.61 -25.79
N GLY A 452 19.66 -29.17 -24.84
CA GLY A 452 19.91 -27.76 -24.55
C GLY A 452 18.88 -27.10 -23.64
N SER A 453 17.93 -27.86 -23.10
CA SER A 453 17.06 -27.41 -22.01
C SER A 453 17.85 -27.33 -20.69
N VAL A 454 17.44 -26.45 -19.77
CA VAL A 454 18.07 -26.31 -18.45
C VAL A 454 17.03 -26.37 -17.34
N LYS A 455 17.34 -27.10 -16.28
CA LYS A 455 16.63 -27.03 -15.00
C LYS A 455 17.51 -26.30 -13.99
N GLY A 456 16.92 -25.37 -13.26
CA GLY A 456 17.61 -24.58 -12.26
C GLY A 456 16.96 -24.70 -10.89
N ARG A 457 17.76 -24.63 -9.84
CA ARG A 457 17.33 -24.45 -8.45
C ARG A 457 18.12 -23.29 -7.85
N SER A 458 17.43 -22.37 -7.20
CA SER A 458 18.03 -21.18 -6.61
C SER A 458 17.59 -21.02 -5.17
N LYS A 459 18.56 -20.93 -4.25
CA LYS A 459 18.34 -20.61 -2.84
C LYS A 459 18.96 -19.25 -2.56
N ASN A 460 18.13 -18.29 -2.20
CA ASN A 460 18.51 -16.91 -1.90
C ASN A 460 18.40 -16.67 -0.39
N THR A 461 19.43 -16.08 0.20
CA THR A 461 19.51 -15.75 1.62
C THR A 461 19.75 -14.25 1.77
N TYR A 462 18.89 -13.59 2.52
CA TYR A 462 18.88 -12.16 2.77
C TYR A 462 19.24 -11.93 4.24
N VAL A 463 20.31 -11.18 4.49
CA VAL A 463 20.83 -10.85 5.82
C VAL A 463 20.83 -9.34 5.99
N GLY A 464 20.37 -8.87 7.14
CA GLY A 464 20.40 -7.45 7.48
C GLY A 464 19.35 -6.67 6.69
N ARG A 465 19.72 -5.52 6.14
CA ARG A 465 18.75 -4.57 5.58
C ARG A 465 18.00 -5.10 4.36
N SER A 466 18.56 -6.07 3.64
CA SER A 466 17.86 -6.74 2.55
C SER A 466 16.58 -7.44 3.03
N GLU A 467 16.51 -7.87 4.30
CA GLU A 467 15.33 -8.45 4.90
C GLU A 467 14.15 -7.48 4.96
N ILE A 468 14.41 -6.17 5.22
CA ILE A 468 13.37 -5.12 5.27
C ILE A 468 12.55 -5.11 3.97
N PHE A 469 13.22 -5.36 2.85
CA PHE A 469 12.59 -5.35 1.53
C PHE A 469 12.01 -6.72 1.16
N PHE A 470 12.80 -7.78 1.23
CA PHE A 470 12.40 -9.08 0.68
C PHE A 470 11.37 -9.81 1.54
N ARG A 471 11.39 -9.64 2.87
CA ARG A 471 10.45 -10.32 3.76
C ARG A 471 8.99 -9.89 3.52
N PRO A 472 8.64 -8.59 3.41
CA PRO A 472 7.29 -8.16 3.00
C PRO A 472 6.90 -8.61 1.60
N VAL A 473 7.80 -8.53 0.61
CA VAL A 473 7.51 -8.97 -0.77
C VAL A 473 7.05 -10.43 -0.77
N PHE A 474 7.78 -11.30 -0.07
CA PHE A 474 7.47 -12.72 -0.03
C PHE A 474 6.36 -13.11 0.95
N ALA A 475 6.01 -12.24 1.90
CA ALA A 475 4.74 -12.35 2.62
C ALA A 475 3.55 -12.25 1.66
N SER A 476 3.57 -11.27 0.75
CA SER A 476 2.53 -11.12 -0.28
C SER A 476 2.54 -12.25 -1.30
N VAL A 477 3.71 -12.71 -1.73
CA VAL A 477 3.81 -13.82 -2.70
C VAL A 477 3.27 -15.14 -2.13
N LYS A 478 3.48 -15.43 -0.84
CA LYS A 478 2.90 -16.61 -0.16
C LYS A 478 1.37 -16.59 -0.18
N GLY A 479 0.75 -15.43 -0.26
CA GLY A 479 -0.71 -15.27 -0.38
C GLY A 479 -1.25 -15.50 -1.80
N LEU A 480 -0.38 -15.63 -2.81
CA LEU A 480 -0.83 -15.85 -4.20
C LEU A 480 -1.34 -17.29 -4.40
N PRO A 481 -2.45 -17.48 -5.15
CA PRO A 481 -2.93 -18.82 -5.49
C PRO A 481 -1.94 -19.65 -6.32
N ASP A 482 -1.05 -18.98 -7.05
CA ASP A 482 -0.05 -19.61 -7.91
C ASP A 482 1.28 -18.85 -7.84
N THR A 483 2.27 -19.45 -7.18
CA THR A 483 3.63 -18.91 -7.07
C THR A 483 4.45 -19.11 -8.35
N SER A 484 3.99 -19.97 -9.28
CA SER A 484 4.67 -20.23 -10.56
C SER A 484 4.69 -18.99 -11.44
N TYR A 485 3.59 -18.22 -11.41
CA TYR A 485 3.49 -16.94 -12.11
C TYR A 485 4.59 -15.94 -11.69
N PHE A 486 5.01 -15.97 -10.42
CA PHE A 486 6.10 -15.11 -9.95
C PHE A 486 7.42 -15.47 -10.66
N VAL A 487 7.76 -16.76 -10.71
CA VAL A 487 9.00 -17.23 -11.35
C VAL A 487 8.98 -16.95 -12.86
N SER A 488 7.87 -17.23 -13.56
CA SER A 488 7.75 -16.89 -14.99
C SER A 488 7.90 -15.39 -15.25
N ARG A 489 7.42 -14.52 -14.35
CA ARG A 489 7.64 -13.06 -14.46
C ARG A 489 9.08 -12.65 -14.19
N LEU A 490 9.76 -13.29 -13.24
CA LEU A 490 11.18 -13.09 -13.00
C LEU A 490 11.99 -13.45 -14.25
N LEU A 491 11.76 -14.62 -14.82
CA LEU A 491 12.41 -15.05 -16.07
C LEU A 491 12.13 -14.08 -17.22
N SER A 492 10.87 -13.69 -17.40
CA SER A 492 10.48 -12.72 -18.43
C SER A 492 11.12 -11.34 -18.26
N TYR A 493 11.38 -10.91 -17.01
CA TYR A 493 12.09 -9.66 -16.73
C TYR A 493 13.50 -9.69 -17.31
N TYR A 494 14.20 -10.81 -17.21
CA TYR A 494 15.51 -11.03 -17.82
C TYR A 494 15.45 -11.48 -19.30
N GLY A 495 14.27 -11.39 -19.93
CA GLY A 495 14.08 -11.74 -21.34
C GLY A 495 14.06 -13.25 -21.62
N LEU A 496 13.91 -14.07 -20.59
CA LEU A 496 13.83 -15.53 -20.70
C LEU A 496 12.38 -16.00 -20.77
N GLN A 497 12.15 -17.05 -21.56
CA GLN A 497 10.89 -17.78 -21.59
C GLN A 497 11.08 -19.12 -20.88
N GLY A 498 10.34 -19.30 -19.79
CA GLY A 498 10.37 -20.53 -19.02
C GLY A 498 9.38 -20.50 -17.87
N ASP A 499 9.34 -21.60 -17.16
CA ASP A 499 8.42 -21.86 -16.06
C ASP A 499 9.21 -22.20 -14.80
N GLY A 500 8.54 -22.25 -13.66
CA GLY A 500 9.17 -22.58 -12.38
C GLY A 500 8.20 -22.38 -11.24
N GLU A 501 8.63 -22.68 -10.02
CA GLU A 501 7.80 -22.52 -8.82
C GLU A 501 8.66 -22.16 -7.61
N ILE A 502 8.06 -21.46 -6.65
CA ILE A 502 8.70 -21.22 -5.36
C ILE A 502 8.49 -22.47 -4.51
N ILE A 503 9.58 -23.12 -4.13
CA ILE A 503 9.56 -24.36 -3.34
C ILE A 503 9.61 -24.11 -1.84
N LYS A 504 10.21 -22.99 -1.41
CA LYS A 504 10.27 -22.63 0.01
C LYS A 504 10.36 -21.12 0.20
N ILE A 505 9.58 -20.61 1.15
CA ILE A 505 9.71 -19.25 1.68
C ILE A 505 10.00 -19.38 3.17
N GLY A 506 11.02 -18.67 3.64
CA GLY A 506 11.36 -18.58 5.05
C GLY A 506 10.17 -18.04 5.86
N ASP A 507 10.11 -18.41 7.14
CA ASP A 507 9.05 -17.91 8.01
C ASP A 507 9.19 -16.40 8.19
N GLN A 508 8.21 -15.64 7.71
CA GLN A 508 8.26 -14.17 7.79
C GLN A 508 8.22 -13.67 9.23
N SER A 509 7.68 -14.47 10.16
CA SER A 509 7.60 -14.12 11.58
C SER A 509 8.86 -14.44 12.39
N LYS A 510 9.77 -15.25 11.84
CA LYS A 510 11.07 -15.52 12.47
C LYS A 510 12.05 -14.42 12.11
N LEU A 511 12.03 -13.40 12.94
CA LEU A 511 12.82 -12.19 12.78
C LEU A 511 14.28 -12.39 13.21
N GLY A 512 14.63 -13.42 13.98
CA GLY A 512 16.02 -13.66 14.42
C GLY A 512 16.95 -14.33 13.39
N ASP A 513 16.38 -14.97 12.36
CA ASP A 513 17.13 -15.74 11.35
C ASP A 513 17.19 -15.00 10.01
N PRO A 514 18.26 -15.18 9.21
CA PRO A 514 18.30 -14.73 7.83
C PRO A 514 17.05 -15.15 7.04
N PHE A 515 16.50 -14.25 6.25
CA PHE A 515 15.33 -14.55 5.43
C PHE A 515 15.74 -15.34 4.18
N THR A 516 15.09 -16.47 3.89
CA THR A 516 15.46 -17.32 2.76
C THR A 516 14.31 -17.53 1.78
N VAL A 517 14.60 -17.57 0.50
CA VAL A 517 13.63 -17.93 -0.56
C VAL A 517 14.27 -18.91 -1.52
N GLU A 518 13.52 -19.95 -1.85
CA GLU A 518 13.99 -21.02 -2.70
C GLU A 518 12.99 -21.29 -3.82
N TYR A 519 13.47 -21.37 -5.06
CA TYR A 519 12.64 -21.61 -6.24
C TYR A 519 13.35 -22.49 -7.26
N THR A 520 12.55 -23.15 -8.08
CA THR A 520 12.99 -23.92 -9.25
C THR A 520 12.60 -23.19 -10.52
N MET A 521 13.31 -23.49 -11.60
CA MET A 521 13.00 -22.97 -12.93
C MET A 521 13.38 -23.96 -14.02
N GLN A 522 12.75 -23.82 -15.17
CA GLN A 522 13.00 -24.62 -16.35
C GLN A 522 12.93 -23.75 -17.60
N LEU A 523 13.98 -23.81 -18.42
CA LEU A 523 14.02 -23.19 -19.74
C LEU A 523 14.13 -24.29 -20.78
N GLN A 524 13.19 -24.31 -21.72
CA GLN A 524 13.20 -25.29 -22.82
C GLN A 524 14.07 -24.78 -23.96
N ASN A 525 14.91 -25.65 -24.54
CA ASN A 525 15.75 -25.33 -25.69
C ASN A 525 16.56 -24.02 -25.52
N PHE A 526 17.09 -23.78 -24.32
CA PHE A 526 17.79 -22.54 -24.00
C PHE A 526 19.08 -22.38 -24.82
N THR A 527 19.77 -23.48 -25.08
CA THR A 527 20.98 -23.51 -25.91
C THR A 527 20.94 -24.63 -26.94
N THR A 528 21.93 -24.69 -27.81
CA THR A 528 22.15 -25.82 -28.73
C THR A 528 23.61 -26.22 -28.62
N PHE A 529 23.86 -27.49 -28.31
CA PHE A 529 25.24 -27.99 -28.17
C PHE A 529 25.84 -28.35 -29.53
N TRP A 530 27.03 -27.83 -29.80
CA TRP A 530 27.83 -28.09 -31.00
C TRP A 530 29.11 -28.86 -30.63
N PRO A 531 29.84 -29.48 -31.58
CA PRO A 531 31.10 -30.17 -31.27
C PRO A 531 32.13 -29.29 -30.57
N LYS A 532 32.10 -27.99 -30.85
CA LYS A 532 32.82 -26.95 -30.11
C LYS A 532 31.93 -25.73 -30.03
N GLY A 533 31.81 -25.13 -28.85
CA GLY A 533 30.94 -23.98 -28.67
C GLY A 533 31.22 -23.21 -27.39
N ARG A 534 30.40 -22.18 -27.19
CA ARG A 534 30.40 -21.32 -26.00
C ARG A 534 29.01 -21.40 -25.38
N LEU A 535 28.93 -21.83 -24.13
CA LEU A 535 27.71 -21.93 -23.35
C LEU A 535 27.55 -20.65 -22.53
N GLU A 536 26.57 -19.82 -22.87
CA GLU A 536 26.16 -18.68 -22.04
C GLU A 536 25.32 -19.19 -20.86
N ILE A 537 25.52 -18.62 -19.67
CA ILE A 537 24.71 -18.95 -18.50
C ILE A 537 23.48 -18.02 -18.47
N PRO A 538 22.26 -18.57 -18.29
CA PRO A 538 21.05 -17.75 -18.30
C PRO A 538 21.06 -16.71 -17.17
N PRO A 539 20.70 -15.44 -17.44
CA PRO A 539 20.51 -14.42 -16.38
C PRO A 539 19.24 -14.70 -15.57
N GLY A 540 19.11 -14.11 -14.37
CA GLY A 540 17.88 -14.23 -13.57
C GLY A 540 17.71 -15.55 -12.83
N MET A 541 18.77 -16.35 -12.72
CA MET A 541 18.82 -17.55 -11.87
C MET A 541 18.89 -17.20 -10.38
N ASN A 542 19.07 -15.93 -10.07
CA ASN A 542 18.98 -15.31 -8.77
C ASN A 542 18.14 -14.03 -8.83
N MET A 543 17.66 -13.60 -7.67
CA MET A 543 16.69 -12.52 -7.59
C MET A 543 17.25 -11.10 -7.78
N THR A 544 18.57 -10.96 -7.74
CA THR A 544 19.29 -9.70 -7.91
C THR A 544 20.52 -9.95 -8.76
N SER A 545 20.77 -9.14 -9.77
CA SER A 545 21.89 -9.31 -10.71
C SER A 545 22.92 -8.19 -10.54
N PHE A 546 24.20 -8.48 -10.77
CA PHE A 546 25.24 -7.44 -10.84
C PHE A 546 24.96 -6.40 -11.95
N ALA A 547 24.15 -6.73 -12.96
CA ALA A 547 23.74 -5.75 -13.96
C ALA A 547 22.95 -4.58 -13.33
N GLU A 548 22.25 -4.80 -12.22
CA GLU A 548 21.39 -3.80 -11.60
C GLU A 548 22.18 -2.70 -10.89
N VAL A 549 23.45 -2.94 -10.52
CA VAL A 549 24.29 -1.92 -9.89
C VAL A 549 24.81 -0.86 -10.87
N GLU A 550 24.61 -1.05 -12.17
CA GLU A 550 25.00 -0.08 -13.21
C GLU A 550 24.32 1.28 -13.02
N VAL A 551 23.10 1.29 -12.45
CA VAL A 551 22.33 2.52 -12.15
C VAL A 551 23.11 3.50 -11.26
N LEU A 552 24.02 2.99 -10.43
CA LEU A 552 24.85 3.81 -9.54
C LEU A 552 25.88 4.64 -10.31
N THR A 553 26.13 4.30 -11.58
CA THR A 553 27.25 4.81 -12.38
C THR A 553 26.84 5.42 -13.73
N GLU A 554 25.55 5.72 -13.91
CA GLU A 554 24.99 6.25 -15.16
C GLU A 554 25.54 7.63 -15.55
N THR A 555 26.03 8.42 -14.59
CA THR A 555 26.58 9.76 -14.86
C THR A 555 28.09 9.69 -15.10
N GLU A 556 28.61 10.57 -15.97
CA GLU A 556 30.05 10.59 -16.24
C GLU A 556 30.86 11.05 -15.03
N THR A 557 30.41 12.13 -14.40
CA THR A 557 30.95 12.71 -13.17
C THR A 557 29.80 12.97 -12.20
N ARG A 558 30.12 13.38 -10.96
CA ARG A 558 29.13 13.78 -9.97
C ARG A 558 29.53 15.07 -9.27
N ASN A 559 28.53 15.89 -8.97
CA ASN A 559 28.65 17.05 -8.11
C ASN A 559 28.18 16.75 -6.68
N THR A 560 27.46 15.65 -6.49
CA THR A 560 26.88 15.27 -5.20
C THR A 560 27.32 13.89 -4.73
N SER A 561 27.38 13.74 -3.41
CA SER A 561 27.60 12.45 -2.77
C SER A 561 26.49 11.47 -3.17
N LEU A 562 26.85 10.18 -3.22
CA LEU A 562 26.00 9.09 -3.67
C LEU A 562 25.76 8.12 -2.52
N THR A 563 24.49 7.80 -2.23
CA THR A 563 24.18 6.70 -1.31
C THR A 563 24.32 5.38 -2.05
N VAL A 564 25.25 4.53 -1.60
CA VAL A 564 25.54 3.20 -2.15
C VAL A 564 25.16 2.07 -1.20
N GLY A 565 25.23 2.29 0.11
CA GLY A 565 24.96 1.28 1.13
C GLY A 565 26.06 0.22 1.24
N ALA A 566 26.71 0.11 2.41
CA ALA A 566 27.73 -0.91 2.59
C ALA A 566 27.09 -2.30 2.65
N MET A 567 27.38 -3.13 1.65
CA MET A 567 26.73 -4.43 1.48
C MET A 567 27.55 -5.41 0.64
N LYS A 568 27.23 -6.69 0.76
CA LYS A 568 27.83 -7.78 0.00
C LYS A 568 26.80 -8.52 -0.84
N PHE A 569 27.13 -8.74 -2.10
CA PHE A 569 26.44 -9.65 -3.00
C PHE A 569 27.33 -10.88 -3.23
N GLY A 570 26.82 -12.07 -2.93
CA GLY A 570 27.55 -13.32 -3.14
C GLY A 570 26.74 -14.30 -3.94
N GLU A 571 27.34 -14.90 -4.96
CA GLU A 571 26.66 -15.89 -5.80
C GLU A 571 27.57 -17.10 -6.02
N SER A 572 27.01 -18.29 -5.85
CA SER A 572 27.68 -19.58 -6.04
C SER A 572 26.86 -20.43 -7.01
N PHE A 573 27.43 -20.69 -8.19
CA PHE A 573 26.84 -21.53 -9.22
C PHE A 573 27.51 -22.90 -9.22
N GLU A 574 26.69 -23.94 -9.32
CA GLU A 574 27.08 -25.31 -9.66
C GLU A 574 26.43 -25.66 -11.00
N ILE A 575 27.24 -25.79 -12.05
CA ILE A 575 26.78 -25.99 -13.42
C ILE A 575 27.15 -27.40 -13.87
N ASN A 576 26.12 -28.20 -14.08
CA ASN A 576 26.22 -29.56 -14.57
C ASN A 576 25.85 -29.59 -16.05
N VAL A 577 26.76 -30.12 -16.86
CA VAL A 577 26.55 -30.35 -18.29
C VAL A 577 26.34 -31.85 -18.54
N PRO A 578 25.62 -32.25 -19.61
CA PRO A 578 25.44 -33.66 -19.92
C PRO A 578 26.78 -34.33 -20.19
N THR A 579 26.90 -35.65 -19.98
CA THR A 579 28.17 -36.38 -20.15
C THR A 579 28.76 -36.30 -21.57
N THR A 580 27.92 -35.97 -22.56
CA THR A 580 28.29 -35.72 -23.96
C THR A 580 28.91 -34.34 -24.18
N VAL A 581 28.99 -33.50 -23.15
CA VAL A 581 29.56 -32.15 -23.18
C VAL A 581 30.65 -32.05 -22.12
N LYS A 582 31.82 -31.56 -22.53
CA LYS A 582 32.97 -31.35 -21.65
C LYS A 582 33.37 -29.88 -21.68
N ILE A 583 33.31 -29.22 -20.52
CA ILE A 583 33.81 -27.85 -20.34
C ILE A 583 35.35 -27.89 -20.50
N THR A 584 35.88 -27.06 -21.40
CA THR A 584 37.32 -27.00 -21.70
C THR A 584 38.00 -25.83 -21.04
N THR A 585 37.32 -24.67 -20.98
CA THR A 585 37.88 -23.42 -20.47
C THR A 585 36.89 -22.82 -19.48
N PRO A 586 37.17 -22.85 -18.16
CA PRO A 586 36.35 -22.13 -17.18
C PRO A 586 36.55 -20.61 -17.32
N PRO A 587 35.64 -19.79 -16.76
CA PRO A 587 35.84 -18.34 -16.71
C PRO A 587 37.10 -17.99 -15.93
N PRO A 588 37.78 -16.88 -16.24
CA PRO A 588 38.98 -16.47 -15.51
C PRO A 588 38.62 -16.06 -14.08
N ASN A 589 39.56 -16.32 -13.16
CA ASN A 589 39.49 -15.76 -11.81
C ASN A 589 39.76 -14.26 -11.85
N VAL A 590 39.05 -13.51 -11.01
CA VAL A 590 39.19 -12.06 -10.89
C VAL A 590 39.37 -11.74 -9.42
N ASP A 591 40.36 -10.93 -9.09
CA ASP A 591 40.47 -10.29 -7.78
C ASP A 591 40.76 -8.81 -8.00
N PHE A 592 39.86 -7.97 -7.52
CA PHE A 592 39.94 -6.52 -7.65
C PHE A 592 39.51 -5.86 -6.35
N THR A 593 40.31 -4.91 -5.88
CA THR A 593 40.01 -4.15 -4.68
C THR A 593 40.43 -2.70 -4.87
N ASN A 594 39.59 -1.78 -4.40
CA ASN A 594 39.93 -0.37 -4.23
C ASN A 594 39.34 0.17 -2.91
N ALA A 595 39.38 1.48 -2.73
CA ALA A 595 38.93 2.13 -1.49
C ALA A 595 37.40 2.07 -1.26
N VAL A 596 36.60 1.87 -2.31
CA VAL A 596 35.12 1.84 -2.20
C VAL A 596 34.56 0.43 -2.18
N GLY A 597 35.33 -0.59 -2.58
CA GLY A 597 34.84 -1.95 -2.59
C GLY A 597 35.83 -3.01 -3.07
N SER A 598 35.31 -4.19 -3.34
CA SER A 598 36.05 -5.32 -3.89
C SER A 598 35.16 -6.23 -4.73
N LEU A 599 35.77 -6.91 -5.69
CA LEU A 599 35.16 -7.92 -6.57
C LEU A 599 36.08 -9.13 -6.61
N SER A 600 35.56 -10.29 -6.21
CA SER A 600 36.27 -11.57 -6.28
C SER A 600 35.48 -12.57 -7.11
N VAL A 601 36.15 -13.30 -7.98
CA VAL A 601 35.60 -14.38 -8.80
C VAL A 601 36.55 -15.56 -8.81
N SER A 602 36.00 -16.75 -8.55
CA SER A 602 36.73 -18.02 -8.62
C SER A 602 35.95 -19.06 -9.40
N ALA A 603 36.60 -19.71 -10.36
CA ALA A 603 36.04 -20.81 -11.14
C ALA A 603 36.86 -22.09 -10.94
N GLU A 604 36.20 -23.19 -10.60
CA GLU A 604 36.82 -24.49 -10.37
C GLU A 604 36.06 -25.57 -11.14
N LEU A 605 36.77 -26.33 -11.99
CA LEU A 605 36.21 -27.50 -12.67
C LEU A 605 36.49 -28.75 -11.83
N LYS A 606 35.46 -29.44 -11.36
CA LYS A 606 35.58 -30.67 -10.56
C LYS A 606 34.60 -31.72 -11.05
N ASN A 607 35.10 -32.91 -11.38
CA ASN A 607 34.29 -34.06 -11.81
C ASN A 607 33.34 -33.76 -13.00
N GLY A 608 33.74 -32.88 -13.92
CA GLY A 608 32.91 -32.48 -15.07
C GLY A 608 31.84 -31.43 -14.77
N SER A 609 31.69 -31.01 -13.51
CA SER A 609 30.86 -29.88 -13.09
C SER A 609 31.71 -28.63 -12.88
N LEU A 610 31.17 -27.47 -13.22
CA LEU A 610 31.81 -26.18 -12.98
C LEU A 610 31.21 -25.54 -11.73
N ARG A 611 32.07 -25.26 -10.75
CA ARG A 611 31.76 -24.39 -9.63
C ARG A 611 32.25 -22.98 -9.93
N TYR A 612 31.35 -22.02 -9.96
CA TYR A 612 31.68 -20.62 -10.23
C TYR A 612 31.15 -19.75 -9.09
N ARG A 613 32.03 -19.02 -8.41
CA ARG A 613 31.67 -18.11 -7.32
C ARG A 613 32.07 -16.70 -7.68
N ARG A 614 31.18 -15.75 -7.39
CA ARG A 614 31.46 -14.31 -7.51
C ARG A 614 30.95 -13.56 -6.29
N GLU A 615 31.72 -12.59 -5.84
CA GLU A 615 31.41 -11.74 -4.69
C GLU A 615 31.71 -10.28 -5.04
N LEU A 616 30.71 -9.41 -4.86
CA LEU A 616 30.84 -7.96 -4.97
C LEU A 616 30.57 -7.34 -3.59
N VAL A 617 31.50 -6.53 -3.10
CA VAL A 617 31.39 -5.84 -1.81
C VAL A 617 31.50 -4.34 -2.02
N PHE A 618 30.47 -3.61 -1.62
CA PHE A 618 30.55 -2.17 -1.40
C PHE A 618 30.93 -1.92 0.06
N LYS A 619 32.04 -1.22 0.30
CA LYS A 619 32.59 -0.99 1.65
C LYS A 619 32.05 0.27 2.33
N LYS A 620 31.27 1.08 1.62
CA LYS A 620 30.82 2.39 2.09
C LYS A 620 29.33 2.61 1.86
N ASP A 621 28.70 3.26 2.82
CA ASP A 621 27.33 3.75 2.70
C ASP A 621 27.19 4.93 1.75
N ILE A 622 28.17 5.83 1.80
CA ILE A 622 28.22 7.06 1.02
C ILE A 622 29.53 7.09 0.24
N VAL A 623 29.44 7.39 -1.05
CA VAL A 623 30.57 7.64 -1.95
C VAL A 623 30.59 9.12 -2.29
N GLU A 624 31.70 9.79 -1.98
CA GLU A 624 31.89 11.21 -2.28
C GLU A 624 32.22 11.44 -3.76
N PRO A 625 31.98 12.66 -4.32
CA PRO A 625 32.30 12.98 -5.71
C PRO A 625 33.73 12.60 -6.15
N ALA A 626 34.72 12.78 -5.26
CA ALA A 626 36.11 12.45 -5.52
C ALA A 626 36.38 10.93 -5.61
N GLU A 627 35.52 10.11 -5.00
CA GLU A 627 35.64 8.65 -4.96
C GLU A 627 34.80 7.96 -6.04
N TYR A 628 33.89 8.70 -6.67
CA TYR A 628 33.00 8.19 -7.73
C TYR A 628 33.73 7.49 -8.89
N PRO A 629 34.90 7.95 -9.38
CA PRO A 629 35.66 7.21 -10.39
C PRO A 629 36.04 5.79 -9.97
N LEU A 630 36.35 5.58 -8.68
CA LEU A 630 36.67 4.27 -8.12
C LEU A 630 35.42 3.36 -8.09
N LEU A 631 34.24 3.94 -7.83
CA LEU A 631 32.97 3.21 -7.91
C LEU A 631 32.66 2.80 -9.35
N LYS A 632 32.84 3.70 -10.33
CA LYS A 632 32.67 3.39 -11.75
C LYS A 632 33.55 2.23 -12.18
N GLU A 633 34.81 2.21 -11.76
CA GLU A 633 35.72 1.11 -12.07
C GLU A 633 35.21 -0.23 -11.50
N LEU A 634 34.82 -0.24 -10.22
CA LEU A 634 34.30 -1.44 -9.55
C LEU A 634 33.03 -1.96 -10.22
N VAL A 635 32.04 -1.08 -10.43
CA VAL A 635 30.76 -1.43 -11.04
C VAL A 635 30.95 -1.91 -12.47
N LYS A 636 31.78 -1.23 -13.29
CA LYS A 636 32.08 -1.67 -14.66
C LYS A 636 32.68 -3.08 -14.71
N LYS A 637 33.59 -3.40 -13.78
CA LYS A 637 34.17 -4.75 -13.69
C LYS A 637 33.12 -5.78 -13.26
N ALA A 638 32.24 -5.43 -12.31
CA ALA A 638 31.17 -6.31 -11.86
C ALA A 638 30.10 -6.55 -12.94
N THR A 639 29.66 -5.51 -13.64
CA THR A 639 28.61 -5.59 -14.68
C THR A 639 29.12 -6.34 -15.92
N ALA A 640 30.40 -6.21 -16.26
CA ALA A 640 31.04 -7.02 -17.31
C ALA A 640 31.00 -8.53 -17.01
N LEU A 641 30.82 -8.90 -15.74
CA LEU A 641 30.68 -10.28 -15.29
C LEU A 641 29.23 -10.67 -15.03
N SER A 642 28.24 -9.78 -15.26
CA SER A 642 26.83 -10.05 -14.97
C SER A 642 26.29 -11.27 -15.72
N THR A 643 26.71 -11.43 -16.98
CA THR A 643 26.66 -12.68 -17.74
C THR A 643 28.06 -13.25 -17.86
N PHE A 644 28.16 -14.58 -17.86
CA PHE A 644 29.41 -15.28 -18.15
C PHE A 644 29.14 -16.49 -19.02
N SER A 645 30.18 -16.94 -19.69
CA SER A 645 30.12 -18.10 -20.56
C SER A 645 31.30 -19.02 -20.34
N VAL A 646 31.14 -20.26 -20.79
CA VAL A 646 32.20 -21.26 -20.77
C VAL A 646 32.39 -21.89 -22.14
N GLU A 647 33.64 -22.19 -22.46
CA GLU A 647 33.94 -22.96 -23.67
C GLU A 647 33.79 -24.45 -23.38
N TYR A 648 33.24 -25.17 -24.35
CA TYR A 648 33.03 -26.61 -24.25
C TYR A 648 33.30 -27.32 -25.57
N THR A 649 33.54 -28.62 -25.47
CA THR A 649 33.51 -29.57 -26.58
C THR A 649 32.36 -30.55 -26.37
N GLY A 650 31.59 -30.80 -27.44
CA GLY A 650 30.49 -31.76 -27.45
C GLY A 650 30.84 -33.00 -28.28
N ASP A 651 30.27 -34.14 -27.92
CA ASP A 651 30.37 -35.37 -28.71
C ASP A 651 29.69 -35.20 -30.07
N ALA A 652 30.23 -35.88 -31.08
CA ALA A 652 29.69 -35.84 -32.44
C ALA A 652 28.22 -36.33 -32.52
N SER A 653 27.76 -37.13 -31.55
CA SER A 653 26.37 -37.58 -31.45
C SER A 653 25.37 -36.46 -31.15
N LEU A 654 25.84 -35.27 -30.75
CA LEU A 654 25.01 -34.07 -30.60
C LEU A 654 24.72 -33.40 -31.96
N VAL A 655 25.49 -33.71 -33.01
CA VAL A 655 25.28 -33.25 -34.39
C VAL A 655 24.25 -34.17 -35.07
N GLY A 656 22.98 -34.01 -34.74
CA GLY A 656 21.93 -34.85 -35.33
C GLY A 656 20.54 -34.70 -34.73
N THR A 657 20.41 -34.09 -33.55
CA THR A 657 19.11 -33.67 -33.03
C THR A 657 18.70 -32.38 -33.75
N THR A 658 17.93 -32.55 -34.82
CA THR A 658 17.30 -31.49 -35.61
C THR A 658 16.51 -30.53 -34.71
N THR A 659 17.06 -29.35 -34.43
CA THR A 659 16.27 -28.18 -34.04
C THR A 659 15.47 -27.72 -35.26
N SER A 660 14.15 -27.90 -35.22
CA SER A 660 13.25 -27.20 -36.14
C SER A 660 13.44 -25.70 -35.94
N VAL A 661 13.89 -25.01 -36.99
CA VAL A 661 13.89 -23.55 -37.07
C VAL A 661 12.44 -23.08 -36.96
N VAL A 662 12.01 -22.64 -35.77
CA VAL A 662 10.78 -21.87 -35.63
C VAL A 662 11.10 -20.44 -36.08
N ARG A 663 10.87 -20.18 -37.37
CA ARG A 663 10.58 -18.81 -37.82
C ARG A 663 9.42 -18.30 -36.99
N SER A 664 9.56 -17.10 -36.45
CA SER A 664 8.54 -16.31 -35.78
C SER A 664 7.26 -16.22 -36.63
N GLY A 665 6.37 -17.19 -36.46
CA GLY A 665 5.00 -17.17 -36.94
C GLY A 665 4.11 -16.94 -35.73
N VAL A 666 3.25 -15.93 -35.81
CA VAL A 666 2.10 -15.78 -34.91
C VAL A 666 1.20 -17.00 -35.16
N GLY A 667 1.43 -18.05 -34.39
CA GLY A 667 0.73 -19.33 -34.45
C GLY A 667 0.15 -19.64 -33.09
N SER A 668 -1.14 -19.96 -33.08
CA SER A 668 -2.01 -20.25 -31.95
C SER A 668 -1.40 -21.07 -30.81
N SER A 669 -1.74 -20.68 -29.58
CA SER A 669 -1.53 -21.35 -28.30
C SER A 669 -1.42 -22.88 -28.38
N PRO A 670 -0.33 -23.49 -27.91
CA PRO A 670 -0.30 -24.91 -27.59
C PRO A 670 -0.94 -25.17 -26.22
N SER A 671 -1.47 -26.38 -26.10
CA SER A 671 -2.21 -26.97 -24.97
C SER A 671 -1.45 -26.99 -23.63
N LYS A 672 -2.22 -26.80 -22.55
CA LYS A 672 -1.81 -26.91 -21.14
C LYS A 672 -1.10 -28.25 -20.81
N PRO A 673 -0.02 -28.24 -20.01
CA PRO A 673 0.46 -29.43 -19.28
C PRO A 673 -0.45 -29.74 -18.08
N PRO A 674 -0.43 -30.99 -17.55
CA PRO A 674 -1.43 -31.47 -16.60
C PRO A 674 -1.23 -30.80 -15.23
N THR A 675 -2.10 -29.87 -14.92
CA THR A 675 -2.24 -29.23 -13.61
C THR A 675 -2.88 -30.20 -12.62
N ARG A 676 -2.32 -30.26 -11.41
CA ARG A 676 -3.00 -30.81 -10.24
C ARG A 676 -4.28 -29.98 -10.05
N ALA A 677 -5.43 -30.63 -10.11
CA ALA A 677 -6.73 -29.98 -10.31
C ALA A 677 -7.08 -28.93 -9.24
N THR A 678 -6.75 -27.66 -9.51
CA THR A 678 -7.28 -26.50 -8.80
C THR A 678 -8.47 -25.95 -9.58
N SER A 679 -9.66 -26.06 -9.00
CA SER A 679 -10.78 -25.07 -8.95
C SER A 679 -11.26 -24.28 -10.19
N SER A 680 -10.42 -23.90 -11.16
CA SER A 680 -10.70 -22.88 -12.18
C SER A 680 -10.68 -23.37 -13.64
N GLU A 681 -10.71 -24.68 -13.92
CA GLU A 681 -10.70 -25.22 -15.30
C GLU A 681 -12.06 -25.71 -15.82
N TRP A 682 -13.15 -25.05 -15.47
CA TRP A 682 -14.48 -25.37 -16.02
C TRP A 682 -14.91 -24.24 -16.95
N SER A 683 -14.58 -24.33 -18.24
CA SER A 683 -15.10 -23.40 -19.24
C SER A 683 -16.60 -23.66 -19.44
N LEU A 684 -17.45 -22.72 -19.03
CA LEU A 684 -18.91 -22.80 -19.21
C LEU A 684 -19.26 -23.04 -20.69
N PRO A 685 -20.12 -24.04 -21.03
CA PRO A 685 -20.43 -24.37 -22.41
C PRO A 685 -21.32 -23.30 -23.09
N LYS A 686 -21.22 -23.23 -24.43
CA LYS A 686 -22.25 -22.60 -25.28
C LYS A 686 -23.63 -23.21 -24.94
N LYS A 687 -24.70 -22.42 -25.05
CA LYS A 687 -26.10 -22.83 -24.80
C LYS A 687 -26.40 -24.19 -25.45
N LEU A 688 -26.66 -25.23 -24.65
CA LEU A 688 -26.91 -26.60 -25.14
C LEU A 688 -28.20 -26.66 -25.97
N THR A 689 -28.17 -27.43 -27.06
CA THR A 689 -29.40 -27.72 -27.84
C THR A 689 -30.21 -28.83 -27.16
N ALA A 690 -31.49 -28.96 -27.49
CA ALA A 690 -32.34 -30.04 -26.98
C ALA A 690 -31.77 -31.44 -27.31
N LEU A 691 -31.08 -31.58 -28.45
CA LEU A 691 -30.45 -32.83 -28.86
C LEU A 691 -29.19 -33.14 -28.02
N ASP A 692 -28.42 -32.11 -27.65
CA ASP A 692 -27.26 -32.29 -26.76
C ASP A 692 -27.70 -32.77 -25.39
N VAL A 693 -28.77 -32.18 -24.85
CA VAL A 693 -29.35 -32.57 -23.55
C VAL A 693 -29.84 -34.02 -23.58
N GLN A 694 -30.55 -34.42 -24.64
CA GLN A 694 -31.02 -35.80 -24.77
C GLN A 694 -29.86 -36.81 -24.87
N ARG A 695 -28.79 -36.45 -25.60
CA ARG A 695 -27.58 -37.28 -25.70
C ARG A 695 -26.86 -37.38 -24.37
N MET A 696 -26.74 -36.28 -23.64
CA MET A 696 -26.11 -36.24 -22.32
C MET A 696 -26.89 -37.07 -21.30
N GLU A 697 -28.21 -36.90 -21.20
CA GLU A 697 -29.06 -37.72 -20.31
C GLU A 697 -28.99 -39.22 -20.66
N LYS A 698 -28.99 -39.56 -21.95
CA LYS A 698 -28.79 -40.94 -22.39
C LYS A 698 -27.39 -41.47 -22.03
N SER A 699 -26.36 -40.63 -22.16
CA SER A 699 -24.99 -41.03 -21.84
C SER A 699 -24.81 -41.34 -20.35
N LEU A 700 -25.54 -40.65 -19.46
CA LEU A 700 -25.54 -40.93 -18.02
C LEU A 700 -26.18 -42.29 -17.68
N SER A 701 -27.00 -42.86 -18.56
CA SER A 701 -27.49 -44.24 -18.37
C SER A 701 -26.38 -45.28 -18.60
N ALA A 702 -25.38 -44.96 -19.41
CA ALA A 702 -24.23 -45.82 -19.68
C ALA A 702 -23.00 -45.51 -18.80
N LYS A 703 -22.88 -44.26 -18.36
CA LYS A 703 -21.80 -43.76 -17.48
C LYS A 703 -22.41 -42.93 -16.34
N PRO A 704 -23.00 -43.58 -15.33
CA PRO A 704 -23.70 -42.89 -14.26
C PRO A 704 -22.80 -41.97 -13.42
N ASP A 705 -21.50 -42.29 -13.35
CA ASP A 705 -20.50 -41.55 -12.55
C ASP A 705 -19.85 -40.37 -13.31
N ASP A 706 -20.36 -40.00 -14.48
CA ASP A 706 -19.86 -38.84 -15.24
C ASP A 706 -20.33 -37.52 -14.60
N VAL A 707 -19.51 -37.02 -13.66
CA VAL A 707 -19.73 -35.78 -12.92
C VAL A 707 -19.80 -34.55 -13.83
N ASP A 708 -18.94 -34.46 -14.85
CA ASP A 708 -18.87 -33.31 -15.76
C ASP A 708 -20.14 -33.17 -16.59
N THR A 709 -20.66 -34.30 -17.11
CA THR A 709 -21.94 -34.32 -17.83
C THR A 709 -23.11 -33.89 -16.92
N ARG A 710 -23.13 -34.32 -15.65
CA ARG A 710 -24.16 -33.92 -14.68
C ARG A 710 -24.12 -32.42 -14.38
N ILE A 711 -22.93 -31.84 -14.18
CA ILE A 711 -22.77 -30.40 -13.90
C ILE A 711 -23.24 -29.57 -15.10
N LYS A 712 -22.93 -30.00 -16.33
CA LYS A 712 -23.41 -29.34 -17.56
C LYS A 712 -24.94 -29.38 -17.69
N LEU A 713 -25.57 -30.51 -17.36
CA LEU A 713 -27.02 -30.65 -17.35
C LEU A 713 -27.67 -29.79 -16.26
N ILE A 714 -27.11 -29.79 -15.05
CA ILE A 714 -27.53 -28.92 -13.96
C ILE A 714 -27.51 -27.47 -14.42
N TRP A 715 -26.40 -27.00 -15.01
CA TRP A 715 -26.29 -25.63 -15.50
C TRP A 715 -27.33 -25.30 -16.58
N HIS A 716 -27.56 -26.22 -17.52
CA HIS A 716 -28.56 -26.04 -18.57
C HIS A 716 -29.99 -25.92 -18.01
N TYR A 717 -30.38 -26.84 -17.12
CA TYR A 717 -31.70 -26.81 -16.50
C TYR A 717 -31.91 -25.58 -15.61
N SER A 718 -30.82 -25.08 -15.02
CA SER A 718 -30.83 -23.90 -14.15
C SER A 718 -30.88 -22.58 -14.92
N SER A 719 -30.36 -22.53 -16.15
CA SER A 719 -30.24 -21.30 -16.96
C SER A 719 -31.28 -21.14 -18.07
N THR A 720 -32.16 -22.13 -18.25
CA THR A 720 -33.18 -22.13 -19.31
C THR A 720 -34.50 -21.52 -18.82
N TYR A 721 -34.85 -20.33 -19.32
CA TYR A 721 -36.15 -19.72 -19.04
C TYR A 721 -37.24 -20.28 -19.97
N ASP A 722 -38.00 -21.27 -19.50
CA ASP A 722 -39.20 -21.80 -20.16
C ASP A 722 -40.35 -21.96 -19.15
N ALA A 723 -41.22 -20.96 -19.09
CA ALA A 723 -42.36 -20.94 -18.17
C ALA A 723 -43.31 -22.15 -18.33
N ARG A 724 -43.34 -22.81 -19.50
CA ARG A 724 -44.21 -23.97 -19.75
C ARG A 724 -43.64 -25.28 -19.22
N ASN A 725 -42.33 -25.38 -19.04
CA ASN A 725 -41.62 -26.58 -18.58
C ASN A 725 -40.85 -26.38 -17.27
N ALA A 726 -41.00 -25.23 -16.61
CA ALA A 726 -40.23 -24.82 -15.44
C ALA A 726 -40.14 -25.92 -14.36
N VAL A 727 -41.27 -26.51 -13.96
CA VAL A 727 -41.33 -27.57 -12.94
C VAL A 727 -40.50 -28.80 -13.35
N ARG A 728 -40.62 -29.25 -14.60
CA ARG A 728 -39.92 -30.43 -15.11
C ARG A 728 -38.41 -30.20 -15.20
N LEU A 729 -37.98 -29.01 -15.65
CA LEU A 729 -36.56 -28.65 -15.73
C LEU A 729 -35.95 -28.54 -14.33
N GLN A 730 -36.71 -27.99 -13.39
CA GLN A 730 -36.32 -27.89 -11.99
C GLN A 730 -36.17 -29.28 -11.35
N ASP A 731 -37.11 -30.20 -11.55
CA ASP A 731 -37.02 -31.58 -11.04
C ASP A 731 -35.81 -32.33 -11.62
N ALA A 732 -35.52 -32.12 -12.91
CA ALA A 732 -34.34 -32.69 -13.56
C ALA A 732 -33.03 -32.16 -12.95
N SER A 733 -32.95 -30.86 -12.68
CA SER A 733 -31.82 -30.22 -11.98
C SER A 733 -31.64 -30.80 -10.57
N VAL A 734 -32.72 -30.87 -9.79
CA VAL A 734 -32.72 -31.38 -8.41
C VAL A 734 -32.25 -32.82 -8.34
N ARG A 735 -32.68 -33.68 -9.27
CA ARG A 735 -32.25 -35.09 -9.34
C ARG A 735 -30.74 -35.23 -9.52
N HIS A 736 -30.11 -34.45 -10.39
CA HIS A 736 -28.67 -34.51 -10.56
C HIS A 736 -27.91 -33.94 -9.36
N ARG A 737 -28.45 -32.89 -8.72
CA ARG A 737 -27.88 -32.33 -7.49
C ARG A 737 -27.91 -33.33 -6.33
N ILE A 738 -29.04 -33.99 -6.09
CA ILE A 738 -29.14 -35.05 -5.07
C ILE A 738 -28.11 -36.15 -5.32
N TRP A 739 -27.96 -36.59 -6.58
CA TRP A 739 -26.95 -37.59 -6.92
C TRP A 739 -25.53 -37.12 -6.59
N LEU A 740 -25.19 -35.86 -6.91
CA LEU A 740 -23.88 -35.30 -6.55
C LEU A 740 -23.69 -35.22 -5.03
N ILE A 741 -24.71 -34.86 -4.26
CA ILE A 741 -24.63 -34.84 -2.79
C ILE A 741 -24.37 -36.25 -2.23
N GLU A 742 -25.03 -37.26 -2.79
CA GLU A 742 -24.91 -38.64 -2.32
C GLU A 742 -23.55 -39.26 -2.64
N HIS A 743 -22.97 -38.94 -3.79
CA HIS A 743 -21.78 -39.62 -4.34
C HIS A 743 -20.50 -38.76 -4.31
N HIS A 744 -20.63 -37.44 -4.41
CA HIS A 744 -19.53 -36.46 -4.50
C HIS A 744 -19.77 -35.21 -3.62
N PRO A 745 -20.03 -35.36 -2.30
CA PRO A 745 -20.32 -34.22 -1.41
C PRO A 745 -19.15 -33.27 -1.19
N GLU A 746 -17.93 -33.66 -1.57
CA GLU A 746 -16.73 -32.82 -1.58
C GLU A 746 -16.79 -31.70 -2.63
N ILE A 747 -17.68 -31.81 -3.63
CA ILE A 747 -17.86 -30.77 -4.64
C ILE A 747 -18.63 -29.59 -4.05
N GLU A 748 -17.97 -28.43 -3.99
CA GLU A 748 -18.56 -27.16 -3.53
C GLU A 748 -19.81 -26.76 -4.35
N GLU A 749 -20.93 -26.46 -3.67
CA GLU A 749 -22.20 -26.06 -4.31
C GLU A 749 -22.08 -24.73 -5.08
N THR A 750 -21.17 -23.83 -4.67
CA THR A 750 -20.89 -22.58 -5.38
C THR A 750 -20.33 -22.81 -6.79
N ARG A 751 -19.69 -23.96 -7.04
CA ARG A 751 -19.28 -24.42 -8.38
C ARG A 751 -20.46 -24.92 -9.23
N LEU A 752 -21.65 -25.07 -8.66
CA LEU A 752 -22.89 -25.48 -9.33
C LEU A 752 -23.81 -24.28 -9.69
N LEU A 753 -23.28 -23.05 -9.62
CA LEU A 753 -23.91 -21.71 -9.75
C LEU A 753 -25.45 -21.64 -9.97
N GLY A 754 -26.12 -21.02 -8.99
CA GLY A 754 -27.06 -19.90 -9.20
C GLY A 754 -28.55 -20.16 -8.94
N PHE A 755 -29.02 -20.07 -7.68
CA PHE A 755 -30.46 -20.03 -7.39
C PHE A 755 -30.83 -19.21 -6.15
N SER A 756 -32.00 -18.60 -6.21
CA SER A 756 -32.74 -18.06 -5.07
C SER A 756 -33.77 -19.08 -4.60
N ARG A 757 -34.26 -18.95 -3.36
CA ARG A 757 -35.36 -19.77 -2.81
C ARG A 757 -36.61 -19.82 -3.71
N GLN A 758 -36.80 -18.83 -4.60
CA GLN A 758 -37.94 -18.74 -5.51
C GLN A 758 -37.88 -19.74 -6.67
N ASP A 759 -36.73 -20.39 -6.88
CA ASP A 759 -36.48 -21.30 -8.01
C ASP A 759 -36.78 -22.77 -7.68
N PHE A 760 -37.17 -23.09 -6.43
CA PHE A 760 -37.46 -24.46 -6.00
C PHE A 760 -38.86 -24.63 -5.39
N SER A 761 -39.47 -25.77 -5.68
CA SER A 761 -40.70 -26.21 -5.03
C SER A 761 -40.38 -26.63 -3.58
N PRO A 762 -41.33 -26.50 -2.63
CA PRO A 762 -41.11 -26.94 -1.26
C PRO A 762 -40.64 -28.40 -1.14
N ALA A 763 -41.11 -29.29 -2.02
CA ALA A 763 -40.69 -30.69 -2.07
C ALA A 763 -39.22 -30.86 -2.54
N SER A 764 -38.78 -30.08 -3.53
CA SER A 764 -37.38 -30.07 -3.97
C SER A 764 -36.44 -29.58 -2.86
N ILE A 765 -36.84 -28.54 -2.14
CA ILE A 765 -36.09 -27.99 -1.00
C ILE A 765 -35.92 -29.05 0.10
N ASP A 766 -37.00 -29.77 0.43
CA ASP A 766 -36.95 -30.82 1.45
C ASP A 766 -36.06 -31.99 1.04
N ALA A 767 -36.13 -32.41 -0.24
CA ALA A 767 -35.29 -33.49 -0.76
C ALA A 767 -33.79 -33.14 -0.74
N LEU A 768 -33.41 -31.93 -1.17
CA LEU A 768 -32.03 -31.45 -1.12
C LEU A 768 -31.53 -31.32 0.33
N LYS A 769 -32.36 -30.77 1.22
CA LYS A 769 -32.07 -30.70 2.65
C LYS A 769 -31.81 -32.09 3.23
N LYS A 770 -32.68 -33.06 2.94
CA LYS A 770 -32.55 -34.43 3.44
C LYS A 770 -31.27 -35.10 2.95
N ALA A 771 -30.91 -34.93 1.67
CA ALA A 771 -29.69 -35.47 1.10
C ALA A 771 -28.43 -34.92 1.81
N TRP A 772 -28.34 -33.60 1.96
CA TRP A 772 -27.21 -32.96 2.66
C TRP A 772 -27.12 -33.39 4.13
N MET A 773 -28.25 -33.37 4.86
CA MET A 773 -28.28 -33.77 6.27
C MET A 773 -27.87 -35.24 6.46
N ALA A 774 -28.33 -36.14 5.58
CA ALA A 774 -27.94 -37.55 5.62
C ALA A 774 -26.44 -37.72 5.37
N LYS A 775 -25.87 -36.95 4.43
CA LYS A 775 -24.45 -37.06 4.11
C LYS A 775 -23.54 -36.52 5.20
N VAL A 776 -23.92 -35.40 5.82
CA VAL A 776 -23.23 -34.86 7.00
C VAL A 776 -23.28 -35.86 8.16
N ALA A 777 -24.42 -36.53 8.38
CA ALA A 777 -24.54 -37.58 9.41
C ALA A 777 -23.67 -38.81 9.12
N GLN A 778 -23.45 -39.17 7.84
CA GLN A 778 -22.67 -40.34 7.43
C GLN A 778 -21.15 -40.11 7.48
N SER A 779 -20.66 -38.97 6.98
CA SER A 779 -19.22 -38.75 6.73
C SER A 779 -18.63 -37.58 7.54
N GLY A 780 -19.46 -36.66 8.06
CA GLY A 780 -19.13 -35.73 9.15
C GLY A 780 -17.93 -34.78 9.04
N THR A 781 -17.09 -34.88 8.01
CA THR A 781 -15.86 -34.09 7.85
C THR A 781 -16.17 -32.60 7.79
N SER A 782 -15.19 -31.78 8.17
CA SER A 782 -15.37 -30.33 8.16
C SER A 782 -15.69 -29.78 6.76
N GLU A 783 -15.04 -30.34 5.73
CA GLU A 783 -15.26 -29.99 4.33
C GLU A 783 -16.70 -30.28 3.87
N ILE A 784 -17.21 -31.49 4.11
CA ILE A 784 -18.58 -31.88 3.72
C ILE A 784 -19.61 -31.03 4.48
N ARG A 785 -19.38 -30.75 5.76
CA ARG A 785 -20.26 -29.92 6.57
C ARG A 785 -20.31 -28.48 6.07
N MET A 786 -19.16 -27.90 5.71
CA MET A 786 -19.10 -26.55 5.13
C MET A 786 -19.79 -26.49 3.77
N ASN A 787 -19.62 -27.48 2.90
CA ASN A 787 -20.33 -27.56 1.63
C ASN A 787 -21.85 -27.63 1.82
N ALA A 788 -22.31 -28.44 2.79
CA ALA A 788 -23.73 -28.53 3.14
C ALA A 788 -24.28 -27.20 3.68
N ILE A 789 -23.52 -26.53 4.55
CA ILE A 789 -23.86 -25.21 5.08
C ILE A 789 -24.02 -24.21 3.94
N ASP A 790 -23.04 -24.10 3.05
CA ASP A 790 -23.05 -23.12 1.96
C ASP A 790 -24.18 -23.38 0.96
N ALA A 791 -24.52 -24.65 0.72
CA ALA A 791 -25.68 -25.01 -0.07
C ALA A 791 -27.00 -24.60 0.62
N LEU A 792 -27.16 -24.99 1.90
CA LEU A 792 -28.42 -24.84 2.62
C LEU A 792 -28.72 -23.38 3.01
N LYS A 793 -27.72 -22.50 3.12
CA LYS A 793 -27.91 -21.07 3.44
C LYS A 793 -29.00 -20.40 2.59
N SER A 794 -29.05 -20.72 1.30
CA SER A 794 -29.93 -20.03 0.33
C SER A 794 -31.40 -20.50 0.35
N TYR A 795 -31.67 -21.76 0.72
CA TYR A 795 -33.01 -22.35 0.62
C TYR A 795 -33.51 -23.07 1.90
N ALA A 796 -32.63 -23.39 2.85
CA ALA A 796 -32.94 -24.01 4.13
C ALA A 796 -32.07 -23.42 5.27
N PRO A 797 -32.16 -22.11 5.55
CA PRO A 797 -31.25 -21.39 6.46
C PRO A 797 -31.26 -21.92 7.90
N ASP A 798 -32.37 -22.48 8.40
CA ASP A 798 -32.42 -23.06 9.75
C ASP A 798 -31.61 -24.36 9.86
N ALA A 799 -31.54 -25.15 8.78
CA ALA A 799 -30.67 -26.32 8.73
C ALA A 799 -29.19 -25.90 8.68
N ALA A 800 -28.87 -24.87 7.87
CA ALA A 800 -27.53 -24.29 7.83
C ALA A 800 -27.09 -23.75 9.22
N ARG A 801 -28.00 -23.09 9.96
CA ARG A 801 -27.75 -22.63 11.34
C ARG A 801 -27.44 -23.78 12.28
N SER A 802 -28.25 -24.85 12.26
CA SER A 802 -28.00 -26.04 13.09
C SER A 802 -26.64 -26.66 12.81
N LEU A 803 -26.29 -26.83 11.53
CA LEU A 803 -25.00 -27.39 11.13
C LEU A 803 -23.81 -26.50 11.50
N ALA A 804 -23.97 -25.18 11.42
CA ALA A 804 -22.94 -24.23 11.82
C ALA A 804 -22.72 -24.23 13.33
N ASP A 805 -23.79 -24.22 14.14
CA ASP A 805 -23.71 -24.28 15.60
C ASP A 805 -23.06 -25.60 16.09
N GLU A 806 -23.38 -26.73 15.45
CA GLU A 806 -22.69 -27.99 15.67
C GLU A 806 -21.21 -27.93 15.28
N GLY A 807 -20.90 -27.34 14.11
CA GLY A 807 -19.52 -27.16 13.65
C GLY A 807 -18.66 -26.36 14.62
N VAL A 808 -19.21 -25.29 15.21
CA VAL A 808 -18.51 -24.51 16.26
C VAL A 808 -18.21 -25.35 17.51
N LYS A 809 -19.12 -26.26 17.90
CA LYS A 809 -18.91 -27.15 19.06
C LYS A 809 -17.85 -28.21 18.77
N LEU A 810 -17.86 -28.78 17.57
CA LEU A 810 -16.93 -29.83 17.15
C LEU A 810 -15.52 -29.28 16.88
N SER A 811 -15.43 -28.09 16.29
CA SER A 811 -14.19 -27.47 15.83
C SER A 811 -14.09 -26.00 16.28
N PRO A 812 -13.92 -25.73 17.58
CA PRO A 812 -13.91 -24.35 18.11
C PRO A 812 -12.76 -23.48 17.59
N GLY A 813 -11.70 -24.09 17.03
CA GLY A 813 -10.57 -23.40 16.41
C GLY A 813 -10.76 -23.05 14.92
N GLU A 814 -11.85 -23.48 14.29
CA GLU A 814 -12.10 -23.25 12.87
C GLU A 814 -13.00 -22.03 12.66
N TYR A 815 -12.38 -20.90 12.28
CA TYR A 815 -13.05 -19.61 12.19
C TYR A 815 -14.17 -19.56 11.14
N LYS A 816 -14.17 -20.44 10.13
CA LYS A 816 -15.19 -20.49 9.06
C LYS A 816 -16.59 -20.81 9.60
N TYR A 817 -16.71 -21.66 10.63
CA TYR A 817 -17.99 -21.92 11.29
C TYR A 817 -18.48 -20.68 12.04
N LEU A 818 -17.59 -20.00 12.78
CA LEU A 818 -17.93 -18.78 13.50
C LEU A 818 -18.40 -17.67 12.55
N LEU A 819 -17.69 -17.49 11.42
CA LEU A 819 -18.08 -16.52 10.38
C LEU A 819 -19.44 -16.86 9.75
N THR A 820 -19.71 -18.15 9.52
CA THR A 820 -21.00 -18.62 9.03
C THR A 820 -22.13 -18.28 10.02
N VAL A 821 -21.91 -18.48 11.32
CA VAL A 821 -22.90 -18.10 12.34
C VAL A 821 -23.15 -16.59 12.30
N VAL A 822 -22.10 -15.78 12.18
CA VAL A 822 -22.24 -14.32 12.01
C VAL A 822 -23.07 -13.99 10.75
N GLU A 823 -22.74 -14.57 9.60
CA GLU A 823 -23.43 -14.35 8.34
C GLU A 823 -24.94 -14.65 8.46
N LEU A 824 -25.29 -15.82 9.01
CA LEU A 824 -26.67 -16.28 9.18
C LEU A 824 -27.52 -15.43 10.15
N ASN A 825 -26.87 -14.58 10.96
CA ASN A 825 -27.50 -13.66 11.91
C ASN A 825 -27.43 -12.18 11.46
N THR A 826 -26.88 -11.87 10.27
CA THR A 826 -26.77 -10.50 9.72
C THR A 826 -27.68 -10.20 8.53
N GLY A 827 -28.34 -11.22 7.95
CA GLY A 827 -29.16 -11.12 6.72
C GLY A 827 -30.61 -10.60 6.86
N ASP A 828 -31.30 -10.49 5.71
CA ASP A 828 -32.63 -9.88 5.47
C ASP A 828 -33.84 -10.48 6.25
N ALA A 829 -33.62 -11.49 7.10
CA ALA A 829 -34.62 -11.98 8.04
C ALA A 829 -35.03 -10.93 9.10
N SER A 830 -34.37 -9.77 9.12
CA SER A 830 -34.57 -8.69 10.09
C SER A 830 -35.71 -7.71 9.77
N LYS A 831 -36.22 -7.66 8.53
CA LYS A 831 -37.29 -6.70 8.18
C LYS A 831 -38.65 -7.03 8.81
N THR A 832 -38.86 -8.30 9.17
CA THR A 832 -40.08 -8.80 9.83
C THR A 832 -39.81 -9.34 11.24
N ALA A 833 -38.58 -9.22 11.74
CA ALA A 833 -38.20 -9.70 13.07
C ALA A 833 -38.68 -8.73 14.17
N THR A 834 -39.11 -9.29 15.29
CA THR A 834 -39.34 -8.52 16.52
C THR A 834 -38.04 -7.90 17.03
N LYS A 835 -38.14 -6.85 17.86
CA LYS A 835 -36.98 -6.19 18.47
C LYS A 835 -36.12 -7.20 19.23
N GLU A 836 -36.75 -8.09 20.01
CA GLU A 836 -36.10 -9.13 20.80
C GLU A 836 -35.30 -10.11 19.93
N GLN A 837 -35.88 -10.55 18.80
CA GLN A 837 -35.20 -11.46 17.88
C GLN A 837 -33.99 -10.82 17.22
N ALA A 838 -34.08 -9.55 16.84
CA ALA A 838 -32.97 -8.81 16.24
C ALA A 838 -31.87 -8.48 17.26
N ASP A 839 -32.22 -8.22 18.53
CA ASP A 839 -31.23 -8.04 19.61
C ASP A 839 -30.50 -9.35 19.92
N GLU A 840 -31.21 -10.47 19.91
CA GLU A 840 -30.61 -11.79 20.10
C GLU A 840 -29.66 -12.16 18.96
N ALA A 841 -30.05 -11.88 17.70
CA ALA A 841 -29.16 -12.05 16.56
C ALA A 841 -27.90 -11.19 16.70
N ALA A 842 -28.03 -9.92 17.14
CA ALA A 842 -26.88 -9.06 17.37
C ALA A 842 -25.96 -9.58 18.50
N ARG A 843 -26.51 -10.16 19.57
CA ARG A 843 -25.71 -10.79 20.64
C ARG A 843 -24.89 -11.96 20.11
N LYS A 844 -25.50 -12.81 19.28
CA LYS A 844 -24.79 -13.91 18.60
C LYS A 844 -23.71 -13.38 17.66
N VAL A 845 -23.98 -12.32 16.89
CA VAL A 845 -22.98 -11.68 16.03
C VAL A 845 -21.78 -11.20 16.85
N LEU A 846 -22.01 -10.56 18.00
CA LEU A 846 -20.91 -10.13 18.88
C LEU A 846 -20.13 -11.31 19.44
N ASP A 847 -20.79 -12.31 20.04
CA ASP A 847 -20.11 -13.44 20.68
C ASP A 847 -19.26 -14.26 19.69
N TYR A 848 -19.90 -14.77 18.64
CA TYR A 848 -19.24 -15.61 17.64
C TYR A 848 -18.26 -14.78 16.80
N GLY A 849 -18.61 -13.54 16.50
CA GLY A 849 -17.77 -12.65 15.72
C GLY A 849 -16.51 -12.23 16.46
N MET A 850 -16.56 -11.95 17.77
CA MET A 850 -15.34 -11.67 18.54
C MET A 850 -14.40 -12.88 18.59
N ARG A 851 -14.94 -14.08 18.77
CA ARG A 851 -14.16 -15.33 18.72
C ARG A 851 -13.51 -15.53 17.34
N ALA A 852 -14.26 -15.26 16.26
CA ALA A 852 -13.74 -15.31 14.90
C ALA A 852 -12.63 -14.27 14.69
N LEU A 853 -12.83 -13.04 15.18
CA LEU A 853 -11.89 -11.94 15.05
C LEU A 853 -10.55 -12.27 15.71
N VAL A 854 -10.56 -12.88 16.91
CA VAL A 854 -9.34 -13.35 17.59
C VAL A 854 -8.59 -14.38 16.74
N LEU A 855 -9.29 -15.35 16.15
CA LEU A 855 -8.66 -16.37 15.31
C LEU A 855 -8.13 -15.78 13.99
N LEU A 856 -8.86 -14.85 13.39
CA LEU A 856 -8.45 -14.14 12.18
C LEU A 856 -7.20 -13.29 12.41
N LYS A 857 -7.06 -12.65 13.58
CA LYS A 857 -5.90 -11.81 13.93
C LYS A 857 -4.60 -12.58 14.21
N LYS A 858 -4.64 -13.91 14.38
CA LYS A 858 -3.43 -14.71 14.66
C LYS A 858 -2.43 -14.72 13.49
N GLU A 859 -2.92 -14.62 12.26
CA GLU A 859 -2.15 -14.68 11.02
C GLU A 859 -2.74 -13.70 10.00
N ARG A 860 -1.91 -13.03 9.20
CA ARG A 860 -2.38 -12.16 8.11
C ARG A 860 -2.27 -12.85 6.76
N SER A 861 -3.36 -12.84 6.01
CA SER A 861 -3.45 -13.21 4.59
C SER A 861 -4.58 -12.42 3.94
N ASP A 862 -4.56 -12.28 2.61
CA ASP A 862 -5.58 -11.52 1.88
C ASP A 862 -7.02 -12.03 2.16
N ASP A 863 -7.19 -13.36 2.21
CA ASP A 863 -8.49 -13.98 2.54
C ASP A 863 -8.95 -13.63 3.96
N ARG A 864 -8.04 -13.71 4.95
CA ARG A 864 -8.35 -13.39 6.34
C ARG A 864 -8.63 -11.90 6.53
N ASP A 865 -7.94 -11.05 5.80
CA ASP A 865 -8.18 -9.60 5.78
C ASP A 865 -9.56 -9.28 5.18
N TRP A 866 -9.97 -9.97 4.11
CA TRP A 866 -11.33 -9.85 3.56
C TRP A 866 -12.39 -10.26 4.59
N TYR A 867 -12.22 -11.41 5.25
CA TYR A 867 -13.14 -11.85 6.31
C TYR A 867 -13.15 -10.90 7.50
N ARG A 868 -12.00 -10.36 7.91
CA ARG A 868 -11.90 -9.37 9.00
C ARG A 868 -12.65 -8.09 8.65
N PHE A 869 -12.50 -7.61 7.42
CA PHE A 869 -13.23 -6.45 6.92
C PHE A 869 -14.75 -6.63 6.99
N GLU A 870 -15.29 -7.73 6.46
CA GLU A 870 -16.73 -8.02 6.52
C GLU A 870 -17.22 -8.20 7.96
N LEU A 871 -16.41 -8.87 8.78
CA LEU A 871 -16.72 -9.13 10.18
C LEU A 871 -16.78 -7.83 11.01
N LEU A 872 -15.81 -6.93 10.85
CA LEU A 872 -15.78 -5.65 11.60
C LEU A 872 -16.97 -4.77 11.25
N LYS A 873 -17.44 -4.76 9.99
CA LYS A 873 -18.69 -4.08 9.61
C LYS A 873 -19.88 -4.63 10.40
N ASN A 874 -20.01 -5.94 10.47
CA ASN A 874 -21.11 -6.61 11.17
C ASN A 874 -21.05 -6.41 12.68
N LEU A 875 -19.85 -6.54 13.27
CA LEU A 875 -19.59 -6.31 14.69
C LEU A 875 -19.90 -4.87 15.10
N SER A 876 -19.48 -3.89 14.30
CA SER A 876 -19.75 -2.46 14.55
C SER A 876 -21.26 -2.19 14.63
N ARG A 877 -22.03 -2.72 13.67
CA ARG A 877 -23.50 -2.57 13.62
C ARG A 877 -24.20 -3.28 14.77
N ALA A 878 -23.77 -4.51 15.11
CA ALA A 878 -24.32 -5.27 16.21
C ALA A 878 -24.06 -4.58 17.57
N ALA A 879 -22.84 -4.07 17.78
CA ALA A 879 -22.48 -3.32 18.99
C ALA A 879 -23.30 -2.04 19.14
N ILE A 880 -23.46 -1.26 18.06
CA ILE A 880 -24.32 -0.07 18.04
C ILE A 880 -25.76 -0.40 18.43
N ARG A 881 -26.31 -1.49 17.89
CA ARG A 881 -27.68 -1.93 18.19
C ARG A 881 -27.86 -2.27 19.67
N LEU A 882 -26.87 -2.92 20.27
CA LEU A 882 -26.89 -3.35 21.67
C LEU A 882 -26.43 -2.27 22.65
N GLU A 883 -26.24 -1.03 22.17
CA GLU A 883 -25.74 0.11 22.95
C GLU A 883 -24.36 -0.13 23.61
N ASP A 884 -23.57 -1.06 23.07
CA ASP A 884 -22.19 -1.30 23.47
C ASP A 884 -21.25 -0.33 22.74
N LEU A 885 -21.24 0.91 23.22
CA LEU A 885 -20.57 2.03 22.54
C LEU A 885 -19.05 1.86 22.47
N ASP A 886 -18.44 1.25 23.49
CA ASP A 886 -16.99 1.03 23.52
C ASP A 886 -16.56 0.01 22.47
N ARG A 887 -17.26 -1.13 22.37
CA ARG A 887 -16.97 -2.12 21.33
C ARG A 887 -17.29 -1.59 19.95
N ALA A 888 -18.41 -0.87 19.79
CA ALA A 888 -18.78 -0.24 18.54
C ALA A 888 -17.68 0.74 18.06
N SER A 889 -17.17 1.57 18.96
CA SER A 889 -16.08 2.50 18.66
C SER A 889 -14.80 1.76 18.26
N SER A 890 -14.42 0.72 19.01
CA SER A 890 -13.21 -0.08 18.74
C SER A 890 -13.29 -0.78 17.38
N PHE A 891 -14.38 -1.49 17.08
CA PHE A 891 -14.54 -2.18 15.80
C PHE A 891 -14.58 -1.21 14.61
N ALA A 892 -15.25 -0.07 14.77
CA ALA A 892 -15.33 0.92 13.71
C ALA A 892 -13.99 1.62 13.46
N GLN A 893 -13.23 1.95 14.51
CA GLN A 893 -11.87 2.48 14.37
C GLN A 893 -10.97 1.48 13.65
N GLU A 894 -10.96 0.22 14.08
CA GLU A 894 -10.19 -0.84 13.41
C GLU A 894 -10.60 -0.97 11.93
N LEU A 895 -11.90 -0.92 11.63
CA LEU A 895 -12.41 -0.97 10.26
C LEU A 895 -11.87 0.17 9.39
N VAL A 896 -12.03 1.43 9.81
CA VAL A 896 -11.57 2.58 9.00
C VAL A 896 -10.05 2.58 8.88
N LEU A 897 -9.35 2.25 9.96
CA LEU A 897 -7.91 2.22 9.91
C LEU A 897 -7.42 1.13 8.99
N ASP A 898 -7.83 -0.13 9.18
CA ASP A 898 -7.26 -1.28 8.47
C ASP A 898 -7.61 -1.27 6.99
N PHE A 899 -8.83 -0.84 6.67
CA PHE A 899 -9.37 -1.00 5.33
C PHE A 899 -9.67 0.33 4.64
N GLY A 900 -9.65 1.46 5.35
CA GLY A 900 -9.93 2.80 4.85
C GLY A 900 -8.71 3.64 4.50
N GLN A 901 -7.58 3.06 4.08
CA GLN A 901 -6.36 3.82 3.71
C GLN A 901 -6.10 3.88 2.19
N ALA A 902 -6.44 2.82 1.44
CA ALA A 902 -6.19 2.74 0.00
C ALA A 902 -7.41 3.19 -0.82
N SER A 903 -7.50 4.50 -1.10
CA SER A 903 -8.62 5.17 -1.80
C SER A 903 -9.04 4.61 -3.16
N TYR A 904 -8.29 3.67 -3.72
CA TYR A 904 -8.56 3.00 -4.99
C TYR A 904 -9.10 1.57 -4.84
N THR A 905 -9.30 1.08 -3.60
CA THR A 905 -9.79 -0.26 -3.31
C THR A 905 -11.30 -0.25 -3.04
N ARG A 906 -11.98 -1.34 -3.38
CA ARG A 906 -13.43 -1.49 -3.10
C ARG A 906 -13.73 -1.59 -1.60
N THR A 907 -12.77 -2.06 -0.80
CA THR A 907 -12.86 -2.18 0.66
C THR A 907 -12.80 -0.82 1.35
N TYR A 908 -12.00 0.11 0.83
CA TYR A 908 -11.89 1.49 1.33
C TYR A 908 -13.23 2.19 1.46
N ASP A 909 -14.01 2.18 0.38
CA ASP A 909 -15.29 2.87 0.29
C ASP A 909 -16.23 2.45 1.42
N GLN A 910 -16.33 1.15 1.67
CA GLN A 910 -17.24 0.61 2.68
C GLN A 910 -16.69 0.76 4.09
N ALA A 911 -15.37 0.62 4.27
CA ALA A 911 -14.73 0.80 5.56
C ALA A 911 -14.88 2.24 6.06
N ALA A 912 -14.57 3.22 5.20
CA ALA A 912 -14.71 4.63 5.50
C ALA A 912 -16.17 5.01 5.79
N HIS A 913 -17.11 4.51 4.99
CA HIS A 913 -18.53 4.82 5.18
C HIS A 913 -19.09 4.18 6.46
N VAL A 914 -19.04 2.85 6.59
CA VAL A 914 -19.63 2.13 7.74
C VAL A 914 -18.93 2.49 9.05
N GLY A 915 -17.60 2.61 9.02
CA GLY A 915 -16.83 2.95 10.20
C GLY A 915 -17.11 4.37 10.69
N ASN A 916 -17.08 5.38 9.81
CA ASN A 916 -17.40 6.76 10.23
C ASN A 916 -18.87 6.93 10.62
N THR A 917 -19.82 6.29 9.93
CA THR A 917 -21.23 6.31 10.35
C THR A 917 -21.39 5.73 11.76
N THR A 918 -20.71 4.62 12.05
CA THR A 918 -20.73 4.00 13.39
C THR A 918 -20.07 4.90 14.44
N LEU A 919 -18.90 5.48 14.15
CA LEU A 919 -18.22 6.38 15.08
C LEU A 919 -19.04 7.65 15.36
N GLY A 920 -19.65 8.25 14.34
CA GLY A 920 -20.53 9.39 14.54
C GLY A 920 -21.76 9.03 15.38
N LEU A 921 -22.32 7.83 15.22
CA LEU A 921 -23.42 7.34 16.06
C LEU A 921 -22.99 7.09 17.52
N VAL A 922 -21.76 6.64 17.76
CA VAL A 922 -21.18 6.52 19.10
C VAL A 922 -21.03 7.90 19.73
N GLU A 923 -20.39 8.84 19.04
CA GLU A 923 -20.15 10.19 19.52
C GLU A 923 -21.47 10.93 19.81
N LEU A 924 -22.47 10.76 18.94
CA LEU A 924 -23.80 11.34 19.15
C LEU A 924 -24.49 10.79 20.41
N ARG A 925 -24.39 9.48 20.67
CA ARG A 925 -24.92 8.86 21.90
C ARG A 925 -24.15 9.29 23.15
N ARG A 926 -22.86 9.61 23.01
CA ARG A 926 -22.01 10.23 24.05
C ARG A 926 -22.22 11.74 24.17
N ASN A 927 -23.20 12.31 23.46
CA ASN A 927 -23.49 13.75 23.43
C ASN A 927 -22.35 14.63 22.89
N ASN A 928 -21.41 14.04 22.13
CA ASN A 928 -20.34 14.76 21.45
C ASN A 928 -20.75 15.14 20.02
N ILE A 929 -21.61 16.14 19.94
CA ILE A 929 -22.23 16.57 18.68
C ILE A 929 -21.19 17.04 17.65
N ALA A 930 -20.13 17.72 18.09
CA ALA A 930 -19.09 18.23 17.20
C ALA A 930 -18.39 17.09 16.43
N LYS A 931 -17.92 16.05 17.14
CA LYS A 931 -17.30 14.89 16.47
C LYS A 931 -18.30 14.09 15.64
N ALA A 932 -19.56 14.01 16.06
CA ALA A 932 -20.61 13.37 15.26
C ALA A 932 -20.81 14.07 13.90
N LYS A 933 -20.71 15.41 13.84
CA LYS A 933 -20.72 16.18 12.59
C LYS A 933 -19.55 15.83 11.70
N ASP A 934 -18.35 15.78 12.26
CA ASP A 934 -17.13 15.46 11.51
C ASP A 934 -17.21 14.05 10.90
N HIS A 935 -17.65 13.07 11.69
CA HIS A 935 -17.84 11.70 11.22
C HIS A 935 -18.95 11.57 10.16
N LEU A 936 -20.06 12.30 10.29
CA LEU A 936 -21.12 12.32 9.28
C LEU A 936 -20.59 12.79 7.93
N LEU A 937 -19.78 13.85 7.92
CA LEU A 937 -19.20 14.37 6.68
C LEU A 937 -18.08 13.46 6.17
N ALA A 938 -17.25 12.89 7.05
CA ALA A 938 -16.19 11.95 6.69
C ALA A 938 -16.75 10.67 6.03
N SER A 939 -17.93 10.19 6.45
CA SER A 939 -18.55 8.99 5.89
C SER A 939 -18.94 9.11 4.41
N ILE A 940 -19.00 10.34 3.87
CA ILE A 940 -19.31 10.61 2.45
C ILE A 940 -18.16 11.34 1.70
N ARG A 941 -17.24 12.02 2.41
CA ARG A 941 -16.13 12.81 1.80
C ARG A 941 -14.96 11.97 1.30
N ALA A 942 -14.76 10.77 1.85
CA ALA A 942 -13.81 9.81 1.32
C ALA A 942 -14.09 9.55 -0.18
N PRO A 943 -13.10 9.22 -1.04
CA PRO A 943 -13.28 9.01 -2.48
C PRO A 943 -14.14 7.77 -2.81
N LEU A 944 -15.44 7.84 -2.52
CA LEU A 944 -16.52 6.96 -2.99
C LEU A 944 -16.78 7.14 -4.50
N ARG A 945 -15.73 7.25 -5.31
CA ARG A 945 -15.85 7.56 -6.74
C ARG A 945 -16.00 6.33 -7.63
N MET A 946 -15.96 5.10 -7.07
CA MET A 946 -15.97 3.87 -7.88
C MET A 946 -17.00 2.81 -7.42
N GLY A 947 -17.37 2.70 -6.13
CA GLY A 947 -18.09 1.52 -5.61
C GLY A 947 -19.56 1.67 -5.17
N TYR A 948 -20.01 2.86 -4.74
CA TYR A 948 -21.41 3.07 -4.33
C TYR A 948 -22.24 3.56 -5.51
N ASN A 949 -23.16 2.70 -5.91
CA ASN A 949 -23.88 2.86 -7.15
C ASN A 949 -25.28 3.44 -6.92
N ASN A 950 -25.92 3.25 -5.75
CA ASN A 950 -27.28 3.75 -5.46
C ASN A 950 -27.46 4.14 -3.98
N LEU A 951 -28.53 4.89 -3.67
CA LEU A 951 -28.85 5.42 -2.35
C LEU A 951 -29.14 4.32 -1.32
N GLY A 952 -29.72 3.20 -1.75
CA GLY A 952 -30.02 2.04 -0.90
C GLY A 952 -28.79 1.36 -0.29
N LYS A 953 -27.57 1.70 -0.73
CA LYS A 953 -26.32 1.24 -0.11
C LYS A 953 -25.71 2.26 0.85
N ILE A 954 -26.22 3.49 0.90
CA ILE A 954 -25.75 4.54 1.82
C ILE A 954 -26.52 4.40 3.13
N ASP A 955 -25.79 4.24 4.22
CA ASP A 955 -26.35 4.17 5.57
C ASP A 955 -26.74 5.58 6.05
N MET A 956 -28.04 5.86 6.04
CA MET A 956 -28.62 7.15 6.46
C MET A 956 -28.85 7.26 7.97
N SER A 957 -28.48 6.24 8.76
CA SER A 957 -28.81 6.18 10.19
C SER A 957 -28.23 7.35 10.99
N LEU A 958 -26.98 7.75 10.73
CA LEU A 958 -26.36 8.89 11.40
C LEU A 958 -27.01 10.22 10.97
N ALA A 959 -27.30 10.40 9.68
CA ALA A 959 -27.97 11.59 9.18
C ALA A 959 -29.35 11.76 9.82
N LYS A 960 -30.11 10.67 9.93
CA LYS A 960 -31.41 10.63 10.62
C LYS A 960 -31.27 10.99 12.11
N ALA A 961 -30.36 10.34 12.83
CA ALA A 961 -30.15 10.59 14.25
C ALA A 961 -29.69 12.04 14.53
N MET A 962 -28.83 12.60 13.66
CA MET A 962 -28.41 14.01 13.73
C MET A 962 -29.57 14.97 13.48
N PHE A 963 -30.43 14.66 12.49
CA PHE A 963 -31.63 15.45 12.22
C PHE A 963 -32.59 15.46 13.41
N GLU A 964 -32.84 14.29 14.02
CA GLU A 964 -33.67 14.14 15.23
C GLU A 964 -33.11 14.91 16.43
N LYS A 965 -31.78 15.08 16.50
CA LYS A 965 -31.10 15.94 17.49
C LYS A 965 -31.11 17.43 17.15
N GLY A 966 -31.75 17.83 16.04
CA GLY A 966 -31.89 19.22 15.62
C GLY A 966 -30.76 19.75 14.72
N GLU A 967 -29.80 18.90 14.32
CA GLU A 967 -28.62 19.30 13.55
C GLU A 967 -28.89 19.36 12.04
N LYS A 968 -29.80 20.25 11.64
CA LYS A 968 -30.30 20.32 10.25
C LYS A 968 -29.25 20.76 9.23
N ASN A 969 -28.35 21.67 9.60
CA ASN A 969 -27.39 22.27 8.66
C ASN A 969 -26.37 21.25 8.15
N VAL A 970 -25.80 20.43 9.05
CA VAL A 970 -24.84 19.39 8.65
C VAL A 970 -25.51 18.27 7.86
N VAL A 971 -26.78 17.97 8.14
CA VAL A 971 -27.55 16.98 7.39
C VAL A 971 -27.85 17.49 5.97
N LEU A 972 -28.18 18.78 5.81
CA LEU A 972 -28.29 19.40 4.49
C LEU A 972 -26.97 19.37 3.72
N GLU A 973 -25.86 19.67 4.38
CA GLU A 973 -24.52 19.57 3.78
C GLU A 973 -24.22 18.14 3.33
N TYR A 974 -24.48 17.15 4.18
CA TYR A 974 -24.32 15.74 3.89
C TYR A 974 -25.14 15.30 2.67
N LEU A 975 -26.43 15.65 2.61
CA LEU A 975 -27.30 15.30 1.47
C LEU A 975 -26.82 15.99 0.17
N LYS A 976 -26.35 17.23 0.24
CA LYS A 976 -25.76 17.94 -0.90
C LYS A 976 -24.48 17.25 -1.37
N LEU A 977 -23.65 16.73 -0.45
CA LEU A 977 -22.49 15.90 -0.81
C LEU A 977 -22.90 14.61 -1.51
N CYS A 978 -23.93 13.91 -1.02
CA CYS A 978 -24.47 12.71 -1.69
C CYS A 978 -24.90 12.99 -3.14
N GLN A 979 -25.46 14.16 -3.44
CA GLN A 979 -25.82 14.53 -4.81
C GLN A 979 -24.62 14.69 -5.75
N THR A 980 -23.41 14.86 -5.21
CA THR A 980 -22.20 15.04 -6.03
C THR A 980 -21.52 13.72 -6.42
N LEU A 981 -22.05 12.57 -6.00
CA LEU A 981 -21.47 11.25 -6.29
C LEU A 981 -21.34 11.02 -7.82
N PRO A 982 -20.20 10.50 -8.31
CA PRO A 982 -19.92 10.44 -9.75
C PRO A 982 -20.95 9.67 -10.56
N ASN A 983 -21.49 8.57 -10.02
CA ASN A 983 -22.46 7.74 -10.74
C ASN A 983 -23.78 8.47 -11.01
N PHE A 984 -24.22 9.36 -10.13
CA PHE A 984 -25.41 10.19 -10.35
C PHE A 984 -25.18 11.20 -11.49
N LYS A 985 -23.93 11.56 -11.78
CA LYS A 985 -23.55 12.41 -12.92
C LYS A 985 -23.28 11.63 -14.20
N ILE A 986 -22.68 10.44 -14.10
CA ILE A 986 -22.27 9.61 -15.24
C ILE A 986 -23.45 8.82 -15.81
N TYR A 987 -24.36 8.35 -14.95
CA TYR A 987 -25.52 7.53 -15.31
C TYR A 987 -26.83 8.10 -14.73
N PRO A 988 -27.20 9.34 -15.06
CA PRO A 988 -28.34 10.03 -14.45
C PRO A 988 -29.68 9.30 -14.64
N GLU A 989 -29.86 8.61 -15.77
CA GLU A 989 -31.09 7.85 -16.05
C GLU A 989 -31.21 6.58 -15.20
N SER A 990 -30.10 5.92 -14.86
CA SER A 990 -30.09 4.71 -14.04
C SER A 990 -30.31 4.98 -12.55
N TYR A 991 -30.21 6.23 -12.11
CA TYR A 991 -30.30 6.66 -10.71
C TYR A 991 -31.26 7.84 -10.52
N ALA A 992 -32.25 7.97 -11.42
CA ALA A 992 -33.21 9.09 -11.38
C ALA A 992 -33.99 9.13 -10.07
N ASP A 993 -34.39 7.97 -9.54
CA ASP A 993 -35.12 7.85 -8.28
C ASP A 993 -34.26 8.24 -7.07
N ASP A 994 -32.97 7.86 -7.07
CA ASP A 994 -32.01 8.24 -6.03
C ASP A 994 -31.81 9.77 -5.98
N VAL A 995 -31.63 10.39 -7.15
CA VAL A 995 -31.47 11.84 -7.29
C VAL A 995 -32.76 12.57 -6.88
N TYR A 996 -33.93 12.02 -7.23
CA TYR A 996 -35.22 12.57 -6.83
C TYR A 996 -35.41 12.52 -5.32
N ALA A 997 -35.13 11.38 -4.67
CA ALA A 997 -35.22 11.23 -3.21
C ALA A 997 -34.33 12.22 -2.47
N LEU A 998 -33.07 12.40 -2.90
CA LEU A 998 -32.17 13.40 -2.32
C LEU A 998 -32.70 14.83 -2.45
N LYS A 999 -33.23 15.19 -3.63
CA LYS A 999 -33.82 16.53 -3.84
C LYS A 999 -35.06 16.74 -2.98
N LEU A 1000 -35.91 15.72 -2.87
CA LEU A 1000 -37.10 15.74 -2.03
C LEU A 1000 -36.72 15.95 -0.56
N TRP A 1001 -35.76 15.19 -0.03
CA TRP A 1001 -35.32 15.32 1.37
C TRP A 1001 -34.66 16.67 1.66
N ILE A 1002 -33.81 17.18 0.76
CA ILE A 1002 -33.23 18.53 0.89
C ILE A 1002 -34.34 19.58 0.95
N GLY A 1003 -35.28 19.54 -0.01
CA GLY A 1003 -36.41 20.48 -0.04
C GLY A 1003 -37.33 20.36 1.17
N GLN A 1004 -37.51 19.16 1.71
CA GLN A 1004 -38.26 18.93 2.94
C GLN A 1004 -37.59 19.60 4.14
N ILE A 1005 -36.28 19.39 4.33
CA ILE A 1005 -35.53 19.98 5.44
C ILE A 1005 -35.50 21.51 5.33
N GLU A 1006 -35.28 22.06 4.12
CA GLU A 1006 -35.27 23.51 3.87
C GLU A 1006 -36.63 24.16 4.16
N LYS A 1007 -37.73 23.43 3.98
CA LYS A 1007 -39.11 23.85 4.32
C LYS A 1007 -39.52 23.55 5.76
N GLY A 1008 -38.61 23.01 6.58
CA GLY A 1008 -38.89 22.67 7.98
C GLY A 1008 -39.72 21.39 8.18
N THR A 1009 -39.84 20.55 7.15
CA THR A 1009 -40.56 19.27 7.19
C THR A 1009 -39.60 18.09 7.38
N THR A 1010 -40.08 16.99 7.98
CA THR A 1010 -39.27 15.81 8.31
C THR A 1010 -39.16 14.86 7.12
N PRO A 1011 -37.95 14.59 6.59
CA PRO A 1011 -37.72 13.55 5.59
C PRO A 1011 -37.75 12.14 6.22
N ASN A 1012 -38.10 11.12 5.44
CA ASN A 1012 -38.18 9.74 5.93
C ASN A 1012 -36.82 9.03 6.00
N PHE A 1013 -35.79 9.52 5.28
CA PHE A 1013 -34.46 8.91 5.13
C PHE A 1013 -34.48 7.42 4.73
N ASP A 1014 -35.60 6.95 4.16
CA ASP A 1014 -35.82 5.54 3.82
C ASP A 1014 -35.99 5.42 2.31
N PHE A 1015 -35.13 4.61 1.70
CA PHE A 1015 -35.12 4.35 0.27
C PHE A 1015 -35.42 2.86 0.04
N GLY A 1016 -36.65 2.54 -0.36
CA GLY A 1016 -37.08 1.16 -0.67
C GLY A 1016 -38.24 0.61 0.16
N ALA A 1017 -38.81 1.35 1.13
CA ALA A 1017 -40.11 1.04 1.70
C ALA A 1017 -41.21 1.45 0.71
N ALA A 1018 -41.81 0.47 0.05
CA ALA A 1018 -42.84 0.64 -0.96
C ALA A 1018 -44.10 1.31 -0.38
N GLU A 1019 -44.43 2.50 -0.89
CA GLU A 1019 -45.80 2.98 -1.15
C GLU A 1019 -45.78 4.33 -1.90
N SER A 1020 -45.34 4.32 -3.18
CA SER A 1020 -45.83 5.20 -4.26
C SER A 1020 -45.05 4.96 -5.56
N HIS A 1021 -45.00 3.71 -6.03
CA HIS A 1021 -44.70 3.46 -7.44
C HIS A 1021 -45.99 3.72 -8.23
N VAL A 1022 -46.15 4.93 -8.76
CA VAL A 1022 -46.95 5.11 -9.97
C VAL A 1022 -46.01 4.80 -11.14
N PRO A 1023 -46.23 3.73 -11.90
CA PRO A 1023 -45.42 3.46 -13.08
C PRO A 1023 -45.68 4.55 -14.12
N LEU A 1024 -44.65 5.26 -14.56
CA LEU A 1024 -44.70 6.07 -15.79
C LEU A 1024 -44.67 5.12 -17.00
N SER A 1025 -45.78 4.42 -17.24
CA SER A 1025 -46.04 3.70 -18.49
C SER A 1025 -47.49 3.91 -18.93
N SER A 1026 -47.86 5.16 -19.19
CA SER A 1026 -48.98 5.51 -20.07
C SER A 1026 -48.94 7.02 -20.36
N GLY A 1027 -48.16 7.42 -21.36
CA GLY A 1027 -48.31 8.75 -21.95
C GLY A 1027 -49.69 8.89 -22.60
N PRO A 1028 -50.40 10.02 -22.46
CA PRO A 1028 -51.55 10.30 -23.29
C PRO A 1028 -51.05 10.64 -24.71
N ASN A 1029 -51.56 9.90 -25.68
CA ASN A 1029 -51.52 10.26 -27.10
C ASN A 1029 -52.13 11.66 -27.28
N ILE A 1030 -51.31 12.68 -27.56
CA ILE A 1030 -51.77 13.91 -28.21
C ILE A 1030 -50.84 14.17 -29.40
N LYS A 1031 -51.24 13.62 -30.54
CA LYS A 1031 -50.84 14.13 -31.86
C LYS A 1031 -51.54 15.48 -32.07
N SER A 1032 -50.78 16.42 -32.63
CA SER A 1032 -51.23 17.51 -33.51
C SER A 1032 -52.40 18.37 -33.03
N SER A 1033 -52.12 19.58 -32.57
CA SER A 1033 -52.73 20.81 -33.10
C SER A 1033 -52.15 22.04 -32.40
N VAL A 1034 -52.26 23.18 -33.09
CA VAL A 1034 -52.01 24.56 -32.64
C VAL A 1034 -50.59 25.11 -32.88
N LYS A 1035 -50.35 25.35 -34.17
CA LYS A 1035 -50.09 26.67 -34.77
C LYS A 1035 -49.92 27.88 -33.81
N SER A 1036 -48.83 28.62 -34.08
CA SER A 1036 -48.72 30.08 -34.18
C SER A 1036 -49.15 30.99 -33.03
N HIS A 1037 -48.19 31.88 -32.74
CA HIS A 1037 -48.29 33.28 -32.34
C HIS A 1037 -47.99 33.64 -30.88
N GLU A 1038 -47.06 34.61 -30.83
CA GLU A 1038 -46.57 35.47 -29.74
C GLU A 1038 -45.58 34.90 -28.74
#